data_AF-A0A3R7QZU2-F1
#
_entry.id   AF-A0A3R7QZU2-F1
#
_cell.length_a   1.000
_cell.length_b   1.000
_cell.length_c   1.000
_cell.angle_alpha   90.00
_cell.angle_beta   90.00
_cell.angle_gamma   90.00
#
_symmetry.space_group_name_H-M   'P 1'
#
loop_
_entity.id
_entity.type
_entity.pdbx_description
1 polymer ?
#
loop_
_entity_poly.entity_id
_entity_poly.type
_entity_poly.pdbx_seq_one_letter_code
_entity_poly.pdbx_strand_id
1 'polypeptide(L)'
;MKPSTHMRSILTALCSALGTLANLCAVPADFPIVAEDLAVSLFARDPIVRNPCALTFDSRGRPCVGMGPQYRSPDPDTEPDSVWILKDQDKDGLADARHKFATGFNSIQGLAWKGDWLWIANAPDLTRVRDTDGDDVADEYVRVYTDLGNLEHGLHGLNFGPDGRLYMSKGNSKGLSIIPDRLAPRAFRELWSIEVPPGTPEPQPTIFTAASYQKNYQNPRDDWGVTGGILRCNDDGSDLEIISRGFRNPWDIAFDNRFDWLGTDNDQTMGDKIFTPFFGSHFGWGHPWSYDWKGDDHLPTAPSSGPLFEGSGAGVIHCAIPGYPNNYNNVFFINDWLNREIFIYRSRWDGAWRKPDRLQLEVLAHAGGGRSMPLSKGRSFDPVDIEMGPDGAIWITSWGRQYGAHYENNKLANEGRIYRLWPRDYSPSYPSRDTRTVEGLIADLGSHLPAWRTNAQEELIRRGQSIEPSLRAALRKPDLSAALETWLVWTIGRINPEGWFEDNTNRKIQSIRVAAFNGRLHPAIRQALSDEEPKVRLAAVIALRELRASDSTAALLNLAARESDRIVYYAAWGALMDLLPENQRKTLLGDRRAPIRLAALLGLLEEDALSKKEIEPHTKDKDAAIADLSARRLGGKHQFEHRGRPLAATGQVQPPEPLAIPFSNVRASSGHAYRAATLRRGAACYTDRPYLLTHVPPELEGLTFLQTACEDADSASGITVSLNLKYPSTVYLIDDARAESMPRWARSQWKPTSLVIKGNDPKRLKVYRAELPSGPVTLGASRDGIKARKGNYIIAVQPQILAPDGKVATVESVLPLLEGANLERGQDLFFSVHGANCASCHQVKGRGNNHAPDLSEIGSRASARVLLESILKPSASIVEGFAAQVISTRSGESYTGVVLEETGKRITIAMLGGKTATIERANILSRESLPISAMPPGFGAIMNRQQLADLTAWLMNLKKPERITDNEENFKFSEEGAQLHLELGKTQIATYILAHEQLTRRAFVNMRTPSGIQVTRNFPARRPDDLDPSSRDAERIIHPLMHPGLWMSFGWIDGNDYWRLTSKVQFEKYLERPTSSGREASFSTRDRYLNREGTGTVCLQDTSYRFRRIPAGIEITWKATFYNNDTDFLFGDQEESGLSLRIASPLRVTGGNGRILNNRGGQNGNGTWGQNFRWIDYSGVVEGKRAGIMVIPHPENSRRSWSHSRDYGLLASNPFPKQPEERREPYITTTVKKGQQFKLAYTIVLHESDVETFNLQKIIDSIRERRP
;
A
#
# COMPACT_ATOMS: atom_id res chain seq x y z
N MET A 1 -77.27 -12.27 46.92
CA MET A 1 -77.73 -11.83 45.59
C MET A 1 -76.56 -11.96 44.62
N LYS A 2 -76.77 -12.64 43.49
CA LYS A 2 -75.75 -12.86 42.43
C LYS A 2 -75.49 -11.55 41.66
N PRO A 3 -74.25 -11.13 41.39
CA PRO A 3 -73.98 -10.23 40.29
C PRO A 3 -73.94 -11.02 38.97
N SER A 4 -74.49 -10.39 37.95
CA SER A 4 -74.88 -10.94 36.65
C SER A 4 -73.73 -11.40 35.74
N THR A 5 -74.08 -12.34 34.87
CA THR A 5 -73.30 -12.94 33.77
C THR A 5 -72.72 -11.95 32.74
N HIS A 6 -73.01 -10.66 32.81
CA HIS A 6 -72.43 -9.63 31.93
C HIS A 6 -71.08 -9.05 32.39
N MET A 7 -70.66 -9.25 33.65
CA MET A 7 -69.33 -8.80 34.11
C MET A 7 -68.21 -9.80 33.79
N ARG A 8 -68.53 -11.07 33.55
CA ARG A 8 -67.52 -12.07 33.14
C ARG A 8 -67.17 -11.99 31.66
N SER A 9 -68.08 -11.58 30.77
CA SER A 9 -67.74 -11.42 29.34
C SER A 9 -66.84 -10.20 29.08
N ILE A 10 -66.95 -9.13 29.88
CA ILE A 10 -66.12 -7.93 29.74
C ILE A 10 -64.70 -8.14 30.32
N LEU A 11 -64.55 -8.89 31.43
CA LEU A 11 -63.22 -9.22 31.95
C LEU A 11 -62.46 -10.23 31.07
N THR A 12 -63.13 -11.18 30.43
CA THR A 12 -62.46 -12.14 29.53
C THR A 12 -62.10 -11.49 28.18
N ALA A 13 -62.86 -10.48 27.72
CA ALA A 13 -62.51 -9.65 26.56
C ALA A 13 -61.36 -8.68 26.85
N LEU A 14 -61.28 -8.10 28.06
CA LEU A 14 -60.14 -7.27 28.46
C LEU A 14 -58.85 -8.10 28.65
N CYS A 15 -58.93 -9.33 29.18
CA CYS A 15 -57.75 -10.19 29.31
C CYS A 15 -57.25 -10.76 27.98
N SER A 16 -58.11 -10.90 26.97
CA SER A 16 -57.68 -11.28 25.61
C SER A 16 -57.17 -10.10 24.78
N ALA A 17 -57.61 -8.87 25.08
CA ALA A 17 -57.00 -7.63 24.57
C ALA A 17 -55.66 -7.29 25.26
N LEU A 18 -55.50 -7.60 26.55
CA LEU A 18 -54.23 -7.45 27.28
C LEU A 18 -53.22 -8.55 26.93
N GLY A 19 -53.69 -9.77 26.63
CA GLY A 19 -52.86 -10.87 26.13
C GLY A 19 -52.34 -10.67 24.69
N THR A 20 -52.93 -9.75 23.93
CA THR A 20 -52.43 -9.32 22.60
C THR A 20 -51.53 -8.08 22.67
N LEU A 21 -51.55 -7.33 23.78
CA LEU A 21 -50.61 -6.22 24.03
C LEU A 21 -49.26 -6.69 24.63
N ALA A 22 -49.21 -7.86 25.25
CA ALA A 22 -47.98 -8.43 25.82
C ALA A 22 -46.99 -9.01 24.77
N ASN A 23 -47.34 -9.01 23.48
CA ASN A 23 -46.44 -9.40 22.38
C ASN A 23 -45.76 -8.20 21.68
N LEU A 24 -45.86 -6.98 22.22
CA LEU A 24 -45.32 -5.75 21.61
C LEU A 24 -43.90 -5.36 22.02
N CYS A 25 -43.19 -6.18 22.79
CA CYS A 25 -41.81 -5.89 23.24
C CYS A 25 -40.76 -6.94 22.84
N ALA A 26 -41.03 -7.77 21.83
CA ALA A 26 -39.94 -8.51 21.19
C ALA A 26 -39.33 -7.61 20.10
N VAL A 27 -38.14 -7.05 20.35
CA VAL A 27 -37.29 -6.50 19.28
C VAL A 27 -37.22 -7.56 18.18
N PRO A 28 -37.55 -7.25 16.91
CA PRO A 28 -37.52 -8.24 15.84
C PRO A 28 -36.18 -8.99 15.84
N ALA A 29 -36.21 -10.28 15.55
CA ALA A 29 -35.04 -11.17 15.69
C ALA A 29 -33.79 -10.70 14.89
N ASP A 30 -33.95 -9.76 13.95
CA ASP A 30 -32.92 -9.29 13.03
C ASP A 30 -32.50 -7.80 13.21
N PHE A 31 -33.01 -7.11 14.25
CA PHE A 31 -32.56 -5.75 14.62
C PHE A 31 -31.25 -5.79 15.42
N PRO A 32 -30.50 -4.69 15.59
CA PRO A 32 -29.37 -4.68 16.54
C PRO A 32 -29.83 -4.99 17.97
N ILE A 33 -28.93 -5.57 18.75
CA ILE A 33 -29.07 -5.72 20.20
C ILE A 33 -28.72 -4.37 20.83
N VAL A 34 -29.61 -3.86 21.67
CA VAL A 34 -29.47 -2.59 22.41
C VAL A 34 -29.85 -2.82 23.88
N ALA A 35 -29.44 -1.90 24.75
CA ALA A 35 -29.84 -1.92 26.16
C ALA A 35 -31.37 -1.79 26.34
N GLU A 36 -31.91 -2.29 27.45
CA GLU A 36 -33.36 -2.32 27.70
C GLU A 36 -34.00 -0.92 27.74
N ASP A 37 -33.24 0.10 28.17
CA ASP A 37 -33.64 1.50 28.23
C ASP A 37 -33.53 2.23 26.88
N LEU A 38 -33.08 1.55 25.81
CA LEU A 38 -33.07 2.06 24.44
C LEU A 38 -34.24 1.50 23.63
N ALA A 39 -34.83 2.37 22.82
CA ALA A 39 -35.72 2.03 21.73
C ALA A 39 -34.92 1.96 20.42
N VAL A 40 -35.33 1.05 19.54
CA VAL A 40 -34.79 0.91 18.18
C VAL A 40 -35.95 0.77 17.19
N SER A 41 -35.88 1.50 16.08
CA SER A 41 -36.75 1.31 14.93
C SER A 41 -35.95 1.22 13.62
N LEU A 42 -36.57 0.63 12.61
CA LEU A 42 -36.10 0.70 11.23
C LEU A 42 -36.75 1.91 10.58
N PHE A 43 -35.99 2.71 9.82
CA PHE A 43 -36.53 3.79 8.99
C PHE A 43 -36.57 3.37 7.52
N ALA A 44 -35.50 2.78 7.00
CA ALA A 44 -35.45 2.36 5.60
C ALA A 44 -34.75 1.00 5.44
N ARG A 45 -35.15 0.24 4.41
CA ARG A 45 -34.51 -1.02 3.98
C ARG A 45 -34.61 -1.20 2.47
N ASP A 46 -34.05 -2.29 1.96
CA ASP A 46 -34.28 -2.74 0.59
C ASP A 46 -35.77 -2.75 0.20
N PRO A 47 -36.17 -2.24 -1.00
CA PRO A 47 -35.34 -1.68 -2.07
C PRO A 47 -35.05 -0.17 -1.98
N ILE A 48 -35.56 0.53 -0.95
CA ILE A 48 -35.40 1.99 -0.77
C ILE A 48 -33.93 2.37 -0.56
N VAL A 49 -33.16 1.56 0.17
CA VAL A 49 -31.72 1.74 0.40
C VAL A 49 -30.94 0.47 0.10
N ARG A 50 -29.78 0.60 -0.56
CA ARG A 50 -28.83 -0.50 -0.86
C ARG A 50 -27.41 0.03 -0.73
N ASN A 51 -26.56 -0.59 0.11
CA ASN A 51 -25.23 -0.06 0.47
C ASN A 51 -25.24 1.47 0.78
N PRO A 52 -26.06 1.93 1.75
CA PRO A 52 -26.00 3.33 2.17
C PRO A 52 -24.64 3.59 2.84
N CYS A 53 -23.80 4.43 2.24
CA CYS A 53 -22.43 4.69 2.72
C CYS A 53 -22.34 5.95 3.57
N ALA A 54 -23.16 6.97 3.28
CA ALA A 54 -23.13 8.25 3.96
C ALA A 54 -24.55 8.81 4.13
N LEU A 55 -24.78 9.53 5.23
CA LEU A 55 -26.06 10.16 5.58
C LEU A 55 -25.81 11.62 5.98
N THR A 56 -26.70 12.50 5.57
CA THR A 56 -26.81 13.84 6.15
C THR A 56 -28.27 14.29 6.11
N PHE A 57 -28.58 15.48 6.60
CA PHE A 57 -29.91 16.07 6.53
C PHE A 57 -29.87 17.42 5.81
N ASP A 58 -30.85 17.66 4.95
CA ASP A 58 -30.96 18.95 4.27
C ASP A 58 -31.48 20.05 5.20
N SER A 59 -31.60 21.28 4.69
CA SER A 59 -32.11 22.43 5.43
C SER A 59 -33.56 22.28 5.93
N ARG A 60 -34.34 21.34 5.36
CA ARG A 60 -35.69 20.96 5.78
C ARG A 60 -35.72 19.79 6.78
N GLY A 61 -34.56 19.21 7.10
CA GLY A 61 -34.45 18.05 7.99
C GLY A 61 -34.81 16.73 7.31
N ARG A 62 -34.73 16.63 5.98
CA ARG A 62 -34.99 15.39 5.26
C ARG A 62 -33.70 14.57 5.12
N PRO A 63 -33.73 13.25 5.36
CA PRO A 63 -32.54 12.40 5.25
C PRO A 63 -32.07 12.30 3.79
N CYS A 64 -30.82 12.66 3.56
CA CYS A 64 -30.11 12.58 2.29
C CYS A 64 -29.04 11.49 2.38
N VAL A 65 -29.14 10.47 1.52
CA VAL A 65 -28.35 9.24 1.63
C VAL A 65 -27.53 9.01 0.38
N GLY A 66 -26.22 8.97 0.54
CA GLY A 66 -25.26 8.60 -0.50
C GLY A 66 -25.14 7.08 -0.57
N MET A 67 -25.43 6.51 -1.74
CA MET A 67 -25.39 5.07 -1.94
C MET A 67 -25.11 4.69 -3.40
N GLY A 68 -24.56 3.49 -3.61
CA GLY A 68 -24.39 2.93 -4.94
C GLY A 68 -23.37 1.79 -5.00
N PRO A 69 -23.00 1.36 -6.22
CA PRO A 69 -22.20 0.17 -6.42
C PRO A 69 -20.70 0.45 -6.61
N GLN A 70 -20.24 1.70 -6.47
CA GLN A 70 -18.86 2.04 -6.79
C GLN A 70 -17.85 1.46 -5.80
N TYR A 71 -18.25 1.09 -4.59
CA TYR A 71 -17.37 0.43 -3.62
C TYR A 71 -17.42 -1.09 -3.77
N ARG A 72 -16.33 -1.87 -3.69
CA ARG A 72 -14.90 -1.51 -3.59
C ARG A 72 -14.14 -1.67 -4.91
N SER A 73 -14.69 -2.41 -5.87
CA SER A 73 -13.96 -2.82 -7.08
C SER A 73 -14.65 -2.34 -8.36
N PRO A 74 -14.81 -1.02 -8.57
CA PRO A 74 -15.46 -0.49 -9.75
C PRO A 74 -14.53 -0.63 -10.97
N ASP A 75 -15.15 -0.80 -12.13
CA ASP A 75 -14.56 -0.56 -13.43
C ASP A 75 -15.06 0.79 -13.99
N PRO A 76 -14.49 1.30 -15.11
CA PRO A 76 -14.92 2.58 -15.67
C PRO A 76 -16.43 2.67 -15.96
N ASP A 77 -17.05 1.54 -16.32
CA ASP A 77 -18.45 1.44 -16.77
C ASP A 77 -19.43 1.12 -15.63
N THR A 78 -18.93 0.91 -14.41
CA THR A 78 -19.76 0.64 -13.22
C THR A 78 -20.74 1.80 -13.02
N GLU A 79 -22.01 1.52 -12.74
CA GLU A 79 -23.04 2.54 -12.55
C GLU A 79 -22.63 3.55 -11.46
N PRO A 80 -22.87 4.86 -11.66
CA PRO A 80 -22.46 5.85 -10.69
C PRO A 80 -23.24 5.75 -9.37
N ASP A 81 -22.60 6.15 -8.28
CA ASP A 81 -23.31 6.37 -7.02
C ASP A 81 -24.21 7.61 -7.14
N SER A 82 -25.20 7.69 -6.26
CA SER A 82 -26.18 8.78 -6.23
C SER A 82 -26.52 9.18 -4.80
N VAL A 83 -26.97 10.42 -4.63
CA VAL A 83 -27.57 10.90 -3.39
C VAL A 83 -29.09 10.92 -3.54
N TRP A 84 -29.78 10.33 -2.57
CA TRP A 84 -31.24 10.22 -2.55
C TRP A 84 -31.82 10.92 -1.32
N ILE A 85 -32.89 11.69 -1.50
CA ILE A 85 -33.73 12.20 -0.41
C ILE A 85 -34.79 11.14 -0.12
N LEU A 86 -34.81 10.61 1.10
CA LEU A 86 -35.84 9.64 1.50
C LEU A 86 -37.07 10.36 2.05
N LYS A 87 -38.25 9.81 1.78
CA LYS A 87 -39.55 10.37 2.16
C LYS A 87 -40.36 9.30 2.90
N ASP A 88 -41.04 9.75 3.95
CA ASP A 88 -42.05 9.02 4.72
C ASP A 88 -43.35 9.81 4.49
N GLN A 89 -44.14 9.41 3.49
CA GLN A 89 -45.30 10.19 3.03
C GLN A 89 -46.52 9.99 3.91
N ASP A 90 -46.69 8.78 4.49
CA ASP A 90 -47.80 8.45 5.38
C ASP A 90 -47.52 8.73 6.87
N LYS A 91 -46.28 9.09 7.21
CA LYS A 91 -45.80 9.45 8.56
C LYS A 91 -45.88 8.29 9.54
N ASP A 92 -45.72 7.06 9.06
CA ASP A 92 -45.70 5.87 9.90
C ASP A 92 -44.32 5.62 10.56
N GLY A 93 -43.30 6.40 10.18
CA GLY A 93 -41.94 6.29 10.66
C GLY A 93 -41.03 5.41 9.79
N LEU A 94 -41.51 4.95 8.63
CA LEU A 94 -40.77 4.23 7.59
C LEU A 94 -40.74 5.04 6.29
N ALA A 95 -39.61 4.97 5.59
CA ALA A 95 -39.51 5.55 4.25
C ALA A 95 -40.26 4.67 3.24
N ASP A 96 -41.22 5.26 2.55
CA ASP A 96 -42.04 4.65 1.49
C ASP A 96 -41.63 5.12 0.08
N ALA A 97 -40.86 6.22 -0.01
CA ALA A 97 -40.38 6.76 -1.26
C ALA A 97 -38.95 7.33 -1.17
N ARG A 98 -38.32 7.47 -2.33
CA ARG A 98 -37.04 8.17 -2.49
C ARG A 98 -37.02 9.04 -3.74
N HIS A 99 -36.35 10.18 -3.67
CA HIS A 99 -36.15 11.11 -4.78
C HIS A 99 -34.67 11.27 -5.05
N LYS A 100 -34.25 11.16 -6.32
CA LYS A 100 -32.83 11.26 -6.68
C LYS A 100 -32.43 12.73 -6.74
N PHE A 101 -31.66 13.18 -5.78
CA PHE A 101 -31.19 14.57 -5.73
C PHE A 101 -30.00 14.79 -6.67
N ALA A 102 -29.00 13.92 -6.62
CA ALA A 102 -27.80 14.04 -7.46
C ALA A 102 -27.23 12.68 -7.85
N THR A 103 -26.56 12.60 -9.00
CA THR A 103 -25.94 11.37 -9.53
C THR A 103 -24.69 11.66 -10.35
N GLY A 104 -24.03 10.60 -10.82
CA GLY A 104 -22.81 10.67 -11.64
C GLY A 104 -21.52 10.51 -10.84
N PHE A 105 -21.59 10.17 -9.55
CA PHE A 105 -20.43 10.09 -8.68
C PHE A 105 -19.74 8.72 -8.74
N ASN A 106 -18.46 8.70 -8.34
CA ASN A 106 -17.79 7.45 -7.94
C ASN A 106 -18.20 7.09 -6.50
N SER A 107 -17.39 6.31 -5.79
CA SER A 107 -17.63 5.89 -4.40
C SER A 107 -17.88 7.08 -3.47
N ILE A 108 -19.14 7.32 -3.10
CA ILE A 108 -19.54 8.34 -2.10
C ILE A 108 -19.18 7.84 -0.70
N GLN A 109 -18.46 8.67 0.07
CA GLN A 109 -17.92 8.28 1.37
C GLN A 109 -18.08 9.33 2.47
N GLY A 110 -18.66 10.49 2.16
CA GLY A 110 -18.98 11.55 3.13
C GLY A 110 -19.89 12.60 2.52
N LEU A 111 -20.79 13.16 3.33
CA LEU A 111 -21.77 14.17 2.93
C LEU A 111 -21.83 15.30 3.97
N ALA A 112 -22.02 16.54 3.51
CA ALA A 112 -22.33 17.67 4.39
C ALA A 112 -23.22 18.69 3.68
N TRP A 113 -24.27 19.17 4.35
CA TRP A 113 -25.20 20.16 3.80
C TRP A 113 -24.98 21.54 4.43
N LYS A 114 -24.78 22.58 3.61
CA LYS A 114 -24.71 24.00 4.04
C LYS A 114 -25.30 24.91 2.99
N GLY A 115 -26.21 25.80 3.41
CA GLY A 115 -27.00 26.64 2.51
C GLY A 115 -27.78 25.77 1.53
N ASP A 116 -27.60 26.07 0.24
CA ASP A 116 -28.18 25.32 -0.87
C ASP A 116 -27.23 24.26 -1.43
N TRP A 117 -26.02 24.15 -0.86
CA TRP A 117 -24.98 23.23 -1.33
C TRP A 117 -24.95 21.94 -0.52
N LEU A 118 -24.99 20.82 -1.23
CA LEU A 118 -24.59 19.52 -0.72
C LEU A 118 -23.14 19.24 -1.14
N TRP A 119 -22.27 19.01 -0.17
CA TRP A 119 -20.89 18.57 -0.37
C TRP A 119 -20.79 17.06 -0.33
N ILE A 120 -19.98 16.51 -1.23
CA ILE A 120 -19.90 15.08 -1.51
C ILE A 120 -18.43 14.69 -1.68
N ALA A 121 -17.92 13.90 -0.74
CA ALA A 121 -16.63 13.23 -0.89
C ALA A 121 -16.81 11.98 -1.77
N ASN A 122 -16.31 12.01 -3.01
CA ASN A 122 -16.51 10.94 -3.99
C ASN A 122 -15.20 10.60 -4.73
N ALA A 123 -14.46 9.58 -4.27
CA ALA A 123 -13.09 9.32 -4.74
C ALA A 123 -12.96 9.23 -6.29
N PRO A 124 -12.03 9.95 -6.94
CA PRO A 124 -10.95 10.77 -6.37
C PRO A 124 -11.30 12.27 -6.26
N ASP A 125 -12.57 12.66 -6.24
CA ASP A 125 -13.02 14.05 -6.29
C ASP A 125 -13.68 14.49 -4.97
N LEU A 126 -13.66 15.81 -4.72
CA LEU A 126 -14.58 16.49 -3.81
C LEU A 126 -15.49 17.38 -4.66
N THR A 127 -16.80 17.15 -4.56
CA THR A 127 -17.79 17.84 -5.37
C THR A 127 -18.83 18.52 -4.48
N ARG A 128 -19.32 19.69 -4.87
CA ARG A 128 -20.53 20.27 -4.29
C ARG A 128 -21.60 20.44 -5.37
N VAL A 129 -22.86 20.24 -5.01
CA VAL A 129 -23.99 20.33 -5.92
C VAL A 129 -25.14 21.11 -5.29
N ARG A 130 -25.96 21.76 -6.10
CA ARG A 130 -27.16 22.47 -5.65
C ARG A 130 -28.30 22.34 -6.66
N ASP A 131 -29.50 22.56 -6.16
CA ASP A 131 -30.74 22.74 -6.92
C ASP A 131 -31.01 24.25 -7.01
N THR A 132 -31.14 24.79 -8.23
CA THR A 132 -31.38 26.22 -8.45
C THR A 132 -32.83 26.56 -8.79
N ASP A 133 -33.70 25.57 -9.03
CA ASP A 133 -35.10 25.79 -9.44
C ASP A 133 -36.15 25.25 -8.44
N GLY A 134 -35.72 24.50 -7.43
CA GLY A 134 -36.52 24.02 -6.30
C GLY A 134 -37.25 22.70 -6.55
N ASP A 135 -36.89 21.94 -7.59
CA ASP A 135 -37.52 20.65 -7.94
C ASP A 135 -36.96 19.44 -7.16
N ASP A 136 -36.06 19.67 -6.20
CA ASP A 136 -35.30 18.65 -5.46
C ASP A 136 -34.33 17.85 -6.36
N VAL A 137 -33.84 18.40 -7.47
CA VAL A 137 -32.82 17.83 -8.34
C VAL A 137 -31.67 18.81 -8.52
N ALA A 138 -30.44 18.35 -8.28
CA ALA A 138 -29.28 19.19 -8.49
C ALA A 138 -29.02 19.41 -9.99
N ASP A 139 -28.90 20.68 -10.37
CA ASP A 139 -28.68 21.13 -11.75
C ASP A 139 -27.28 21.73 -11.94
N GLU A 140 -26.65 22.21 -10.86
CA GLU A 140 -25.30 22.76 -10.83
C GLU A 140 -24.35 21.90 -10.01
N TYR A 141 -23.22 21.53 -10.63
CA TYR A 141 -22.17 20.71 -10.05
C TYR A 141 -20.85 21.45 -10.09
N VAL A 142 -20.14 21.50 -8.97
CA VAL A 142 -18.80 22.09 -8.89
C VAL A 142 -17.85 21.03 -8.37
N ARG A 143 -16.95 20.53 -9.23
CA ARG A 143 -15.81 19.74 -8.80
C ARG A 143 -14.79 20.69 -8.18
N VAL A 144 -14.72 20.67 -6.86
CA VAL A 144 -13.88 21.56 -6.07
C VAL A 144 -12.42 21.10 -6.15
N TYR A 145 -12.17 19.82 -5.90
CA TYR A 145 -10.85 19.19 -6.02
C TYR A 145 -10.94 17.85 -6.77
N THR A 146 -9.82 17.43 -7.35
CA THR A 146 -9.68 16.14 -8.04
C THR A 146 -8.35 15.48 -7.69
N ASP A 147 -8.16 14.25 -8.17
CA ASP A 147 -6.95 13.46 -7.99
C ASP A 147 -6.61 13.24 -6.52
N LEU A 148 -7.64 13.10 -5.68
CA LEU A 148 -7.51 12.93 -4.23
C LEU A 148 -7.10 11.51 -3.83
N GLY A 149 -6.77 10.65 -4.78
CA GLY A 149 -6.42 9.26 -4.55
C GLY A 149 -7.61 8.31 -4.65
N ASN A 150 -7.30 7.03 -4.53
CA ASN A 150 -8.28 5.98 -4.80
C ASN A 150 -9.36 5.87 -3.69
N LEU A 151 -10.37 5.03 -3.94
CA LEU A 151 -11.51 4.83 -3.02
C LEU A 151 -11.15 4.14 -1.69
N GLU A 152 -9.98 3.49 -1.58
CA GLU A 152 -9.42 3.02 -0.32
C GLU A 152 -8.55 4.12 0.29
N HIS A 153 -8.70 4.37 1.58
CA HIS A 153 -8.00 5.46 2.28
C HIS A 153 -8.24 6.84 1.66
N GLY A 154 -9.49 7.05 1.20
CA GLY A 154 -9.95 8.21 0.46
C GLY A 154 -10.22 9.41 1.36
N LEU A 155 -10.92 10.40 0.78
CA LEU A 155 -11.47 11.55 1.50
C LEU A 155 -12.82 11.14 2.11
N HIS A 156 -13.04 11.47 3.38
CA HIS A 156 -14.23 11.03 4.12
C HIS A 156 -14.87 12.18 4.93
N GLY A 157 -14.90 12.09 6.26
CA GLY A 157 -15.67 12.90 7.21
C GLY A 157 -15.70 14.41 6.97
N LEU A 158 -16.82 14.90 6.41
CA LEU A 158 -17.05 16.31 6.07
C LEU A 158 -17.84 17.01 7.17
N ASN A 159 -17.28 18.05 7.80
CA ASN A 159 -17.92 18.76 8.90
C ASN A 159 -17.73 20.28 8.81
N PHE A 160 -18.80 21.06 8.96
CA PHE A 160 -18.69 22.52 9.04
C PHE A 160 -18.50 22.99 10.48
N GLY A 161 -17.47 23.80 10.72
CA GLY A 161 -17.17 24.38 12.02
C GLY A 161 -17.93 25.69 12.31
N PRO A 162 -17.94 26.17 13.58
CA PRO A 162 -18.45 27.50 13.95
C PRO A 162 -17.72 28.67 13.27
N ASP A 163 -16.51 28.42 12.75
CA ASP A 163 -15.73 29.37 11.96
C ASP A 163 -16.23 29.49 10.50
N GLY A 164 -17.21 28.66 10.10
CA GLY A 164 -17.78 28.62 8.77
C GLY A 164 -16.98 27.77 7.76
N ARG A 165 -15.87 27.14 8.19
CA ARG A 165 -15.00 26.35 7.32
C ARG A 165 -15.43 24.90 7.24
N LEU A 166 -15.15 24.27 6.09
CA LEU A 166 -15.33 22.84 5.88
C LEU A 166 -14.08 22.10 6.33
N TYR A 167 -14.26 21.14 7.21
CA TYR A 167 -13.22 20.24 7.68
C TYR A 167 -13.39 18.85 7.08
N MET A 168 -12.28 18.20 6.78
CA MET A 168 -12.26 16.91 6.09
C MET A 168 -11.15 15.99 6.59
N SER A 169 -11.44 14.69 6.69
CA SER A 169 -10.45 13.65 6.94
C SER A 169 -9.99 12.99 5.64
N LYS A 170 -8.68 12.76 5.51
CA LYS A 170 -8.07 12.14 4.33
C LYS A 170 -7.06 11.07 4.70
N GLY A 171 -7.22 9.87 4.14
CA GLY A 171 -6.25 8.78 4.28
C GLY A 171 -5.00 8.95 3.41
N ASN A 172 -4.08 8.00 3.50
CA ASN A 172 -2.78 8.08 2.82
C ASN A 172 -2.80 7.61 1.36
N SER A 173 -3.96 7.33 0.74
CA SER A 173 -4.00 7.12 -0.72
C SER A 173 -3.67 8.42 -1.45
N LYS A 174 -2.94 8.34 -2.57
CA LYS A 174 -2.52 9.51 -3.35
C LYS A 174 -3.07 9.49 -4.76
N GLY A 175 -3.13 10.68 -5.36
CA GLY A 175 -3.51 10.87 -6.76
C GLY A 175 -2.45 10.41 -7.76
N LEU A 176 -2.88 10.22 -9.00
CA LEU A 176 -2.03 9.83 -10.12
C LEU A 176 -1.13 10.97 -10.61
N SER A 177 -1.48 12.22 -10.32
CA SER A 177 -0.73 13.45 -10.64
C SER A 177 -0.35 13.56 -12.13
N ILE A 178 -1.35 13.42 -13.01
CA ILE A 178 -1.21 13.51 -14.47
C ILE A 178 -1.43 14.97 -14.90
N ILE A 179 -0.37 15.73 -15.05
CA ILE A 179 -0.43 17.15 -15.44
C ILE A 179 -0.75 17.28 -16.95
N PRO A 180 -1.63 18.21 -17.37
CA PRO A 180 -2.40 19.15 -16.54
C PRO A 180 -3.76 18.63 -16.07
N ASP A 181 -4.22 17.49 -16.61
CA ASP A 181 -5.63 17.07 -16.55
C ASP A 181 -6.08 16.55 -15.17
N ARG A 182 -5.16 16.03 -14.35
CA ARG A 182 -5.41 15.50 -13.00
C ARG A 182 -4.29 15.92 -12.06
N LEU A 183 -4.54 17.01 -11.34
CA LEU A 183 -3.61 17.55 -10.35
C LEU A 183 -4.34 17.79 -9.03
N ALA A 184 -3.84 17.17 -7.97
CA ALA A 184 -4.33 17.44 -6.62
C ALA A 184 -3.86 18.84 -6.13
N PRO A 185 -4.66 19.55 -5.32
CA PRO A 185 -4.23 20.79 -4.67
C PRO A 185 -2.95 20.60 -3.84
N ARG A 186 -2.17 21.68 -3.67
CA ARG A 186 -0.89 21.67 -2.93
C ARG A 186 -0.94 20.96 -1.59
N ALA A 187 -1.94 21.23 -0.75
CA ALA A 187 -2.04 20.65 0.58
C ALA A 187 -2.09 19.11 0.54
N PHE A 188 -2.84 18.54 -0.40
CA PHE A 188 -2.90 17.08 -0.58
C PHE A 188 -1.56 16.52 -1.08
N ARG A 189 -0.94 17.17 -2.08
CA ARG A 189 0.37 16.77 -2.58
C ARG A 189 1.44 16.79 -1.50
N GLU A 190 1.39 17.77 -0.61
CA GLU A 190 2.32 17.89 0.51
C GLU A 190 2.20 16.73 1.52
N LEU A 191 0.99 16.24 1.80
CA LEU A 191 0.78 15.04 2.63
C LEU A 191 1.40 13.77 2.01
N TRP A 192 1.49 13.72 0.69
CA TRP A 192 1.98 12.55 -0.04
C TRP A 192 3.43 12.68 -0.49
N SER A 193 4.09 13.79 -0.14
CA SER A 193 5.43 14.16 -0.61
C SER A 193 5.54 14.16 -2.13
N ILE A 194 4.54 14.71 -2.83
CA ILE A 194 4.53 14.88 -4.29
C ILE A 194 5.00 16.28 -4.64
N GLU A 195 6.13 16.36 -5.35
CA GLU A 195 6.62 17.59 -5.95
C GLU A 195 6.13 17.71 -7.41
N VAL A 196 5.93 18.95 -7.85
CA VAL A 196 5.57 19.28 -9.25
C VAL A 196 6.54 20.35 -9.76
N PRO A 197 6.71 20.50 -11.09
CA PRO A 197 7.58 21.52 -11.66
C PRO A 197 7.28 22.92 -11.10
N PRO A 198 8.31 23.72 -10.78
CA PRO A 198 8.12 25.09 -10.33
C PRO A 198 7.25 25.90 -11.31
N GLY A 199 6.30 26.68 -10.78
CA GLY A 199 5.38 27.49 -11.58
C GLY A 199 4.14 26.73 -12.11
N THR A 200 3.95 25.46 -11.76
CA THR A 200 2.70 24.74 -12.06
C THR A 200 1.52 25.45 -11.36
N PRO A 201 0.46 25.88 -12.08
CA PRO A 201 -0.68 26.55 -11.47
C PRO A 201 -1.49 25.58 -10.60
N GLU A 202 -2.07 26.09 -9.51
CA GLU A 202 -3.00 25.29 -8.68
C GLU A 202 -4.29 25.01 -9.46
N PRO A 203 -4.87 23.79 -9.31
CA PRO A 203 -6.10 23.43 -9.97
C PRO A 203 -7.24 24.36 -9.51
N GLN A 204 -8.09 24.75 -10.46
CA GLN A 204 -9.26 25.59 -10.20
C GLN A 204 -10.54 24.74 -10.20
N PRO A 205 -11.55 25.09 -9.38
CA PRO A 205 -12.84 24.42 -9.41
C PRO A 205 -13.45 24.44 -10.82
N THR A 206 -14.07 23.32 -11.22
CA THR A 206 -14.73 23.20 -12.53
C THR A 206 -16.23 23.04 -12.36
N ILE A 207 -16.99 23.84 -13.11
CA ILE A 207 -18.46 23.87 -13.06
C ILE A 207 -19.03 22.99 -14.18
N PHE A 208 -20.06 22.23 -13.85
CA PHE A 208 -20.79 21.32 -14.73
C PHE A 208 -22.29 21.46 -14.50
N THR A 209 -23.06 21.09 -15.51
CA THR A 209 -24.45 20.66 -15.34
C THR A 209 -24.51 19.17 -15.01
N ALA A 210 -25.65 18.68 -14.51
CA ALA A 210 -25.89 17.26 -14.33
C ALA A 210 -25.62 16.42 -15.60
N ALA A 211 -25.94 16.96 -16.79
CA ALA A 211 -25.74 16.27 -18.07
C ALA A 211 -24.28 16.23 -18.53
N SER A 212 -23.47 17.22 -18.16
CA SER A 212 -22.06 17.33 -18.57
C SER A 212 -21.09 16.72 -17.56
N TYR A 213 -21.54 16.41 -16.35
CA TYR A 213 -20.67 15.89 -15.30
C TYR A 213 -20.17 14.47 -15.64
N GLN A 214 -18.85 14.30 -15.67
CA GLN A 214 -18.20 13.01 -15.95
C GLN A 214 -17.31 12.60 -14.79
N LYS A 215 -17.53 11.41 -14.23
CA LYS A 215 -16.74 10.88 -13.11
C LYS A 215 -15.29 10.59 -13.51
N ASN A 216 -14.36 10.84 -12.60
CA ASN A 216 -12.96 10.47 -12.78
C ASN A 216 -12.69 9.04 -12.32
N TYR A 217 -12.41 8.10 -13.22
CA TYR A 217 -12.01 6.76 -12.79
C TYR A 217 -10.55 6.71 -12.31
N GLN A 218 -10.30 6.12 -11.14
CA GLN A 218 -8.97 5.73 -10.66
C GLN A 218 -9.03 4.27 -10.21
N ASN A 219 -8.12 3.43 -10.74
CA ASN A 219 -8.06 2.02 -10.36
C ASN A 219 -7.62 1.90 -8.89
N PRO A 220 -8.38 1.20 -8.04
CA PRO A 220 -8.06 1.04 -6.61
C PRO A 220 -6.69 0.43 -6.31
N ARG A 221 -6.06 -0.26 -7.27
CA ARG A 221 -4.75 -0.90 -7.10
C ARG A 221 -3.55 0.00 -7.38
N ASP A 222 -3.79 1.19 -7.92
CA ASP A 222 -2.72 1.94 -8.59
C ASP A 222 -1.87 2.78 -7.64
N ASP A 223 -2.34 3.14 -6.43
CA ASP A 223 -1.65 4.23 -5.73
C ASP A 223 -1.74 4.38 -4.19
N TRP A 224 -0.57 4.56 -3.52
CA TRP A 224 -0.42 4.85 -2.08
C TRP A 224 0.65 5.91 -1.80
N GLY A 225 0.32 6.88 -0.93
CA GLY A 225 1.19 7.95 -0.45
C GLY A 225 1.73 7.75 0.96
N VAL A 226 2.46 8.77 1.45
CA VAL A 226 3.20 8.73 2.73
C VAL A 226 2.28 8.84 3.93
N THR A 227 1.47 9.90 4.00
CA THR A 227 0.57 10.14 5.13
C THR A 227 -0.76 10.75 4.68
N GLY A 228 -1.77 10.57 5.50
CA GLY A 228 -3.05 11.27 5.44
C GLY A 228 -3.05 12.52 6.34
N GLY A 229 -4.19 13.22 6.37
CA GLY A 229 -4.32 14.48 7.07
C GLY A 229 -5.75 14.81 7.48
N ILE A 230 -5.87 15.73 8.42
CA ILE A 230 -7.09 16.52 8.63
C ILE A 230 -6.86 17.87 7.97
N LEU A 231 -7.75 18.27 7.07
CA LEU A 231 -7.66 19.51 6.31
C LEU A 231 -8.87 20.39 6.57
N ARG A 232 -8.74 21.69 6.28
CA ARG A 232 -9.87 22.62 6.23
C ARG A 232 -9.78 23.56 5.04
N CYS A 233 -10.92 24.02 4.54
CA CYS A 233 -11.01 25.07 3.53
C CYS A 233 -12.23 25.97 3.79
N ASN A 234 -12.30 27.11 3.10
CA ASN A 234 -13.52 27.91 3.07
C ASN A 234 -14.66 27.14 2.38
N ASP A 235 -15.88 27.64 2.50
CA ASP A 235 -17.09 27.04 1.92
C ASP A 235 -17.24 27.24 0.40
N ASP A 236 -16.15 27.61 -0.28
CA ASP A 236 -15.96 27.57 -1.73
C ASP A 236 -14.78 26.70 -2.18
N GLY A 237 -14.04 26.10 -1.24
CA GLY A 237 -12.82 25.35 -1.51
C GLY A 237 -11.55 26.22 -1.61
N SER A 238 -11.62 27.51 -1.31
CA SER A 238 -10.42 28.34 -1.18
C SER A 238 -9.74 28.14 0.18
N ASP A 239 -8.50 28.62 0.31
CA ASP A 239 -7.71 28.55 1.55
C ASP A 239 -7.59 27.14 2.15
N LEU A 240 -7.41 26.14 1.29
CA LEU A 240 -7.17 24.76 1.73
C LEU A 240 -5.86 24.66 2.52
N GLU A 241 -5.96 24.23 3.77
CA GLU A 241 -4.82 24.07 4.67
C GLU A 241 -4.86 22.76 5.45
N ILE A 242 -3.68 22.33 5.90
CA ILE A 242 -3.49 21.11 6.68
C ILE A 242 -3.53 21.49 8.16
N ILE A 243 -4.47 20.89 8.89
CA ILE A 243 -4.58 21.05 10.34
C ILE A 243 -3.68 20.05 11.05
N SER A 244 -3.76 18.78 10.65
CA SER A 244 -3.01 17.70 11.29
C SER A 244 -2.52 16.71 10.26
N ARG A 245 -1.41 16.06 10.57
CA ARG A 245 -0.76 15.01 9.76
C ARG A 245 -0.72 13.70 10.52
N GLY A 246 -0.21 12.66 9.87
CA GLY A 246 0.17 11.44 10.56
C GLY A 246 -0.89 10.35 10.56
N PHE A 247 -1.72 10.31 9.52
CA PHE A 247 -2.88 9.41 9.45
C PHE A 247 -2.74 8.34 8.37
N ARG A 248 -3.38 7.18 8.57
CA ARG A 248 -3.43 6.08 7.59
C ARG A 248 -4.72 6.11 6.79
N ASN A 249 -5.85 6.02 7.49
CA ASN A 249 -7.20 6.03 7.00
C ASN A 249 -8.14 6.61 8.07
N PRO A 250 -8.11 7.94 8.32
CA PRO A 250 -9.03 8.57 9.23
C PRO A 250 -10.42 8.62 8.58
N TRP A 251 -11.30 7.69 8.92
CA TRP A 251 -12.60 7.56 8.24
C TRP A 251 -13.53 8.71 8.61
N ASP A 252 -13.63 9.10 9.88
CA ASP A 252 -14.52 10.20 10.25
C ASP A 252 -14.04 10.99 11.46
N ILE A 253 -14.60 12.20 11.59
CA ILE A 253 -14.33 13.20 12.63
C ILE A 253 -15.65 13.84 13.08
N ALA A 254 -15.71 14.26 14.34
CA ALA A 254 -16.82 15.05 14.87
C ALA A 254 -16.34 16.14 15.83
N PHE A 255 -17.15 17.20 15.96
CA PHE A 255 -16.97 18.22 16.99
C PHE A 255 -17.89 17.97 18.17
N ASP A 256 -17.39 18.22 19.38
CA ASP A 256 -18.27 18.46 20.52
C ASP A 256 -18.80 19.90 20.54
N ASN A 257 -19.68 20.16 21.49
CA ASN A 257 -20.30 21.47 21.73
C ASN A 257 -19.33 22.63 22.02
N ARG A 258 -18.04 22.36 22.26
CA ARG A 258 -17.00 23.37 22.51
C ARG A 258 -16.05 23.51 21.32
N PHE A 259 -16.42 22.95 20.17
CA PHE A 259 -15.59 22.93 18.97
C PHE A 259 -14.24 22.26 19.22
N ASP A 260 -14.25 21.22 20.05
CA ASP A 260 -13.13 20.30 20.23
C ASP A 260 -13.45 18.98 19.51
N TRP A 261 -12.42 18.25 19.12
CA TRP A 261 -12.52 17.23 18.09
C TRP A 261 -12.42 15.81 18.63
N LEU A 262 -12.95 14.84 17.88
CA LEU A 262 -12.63 13.42 18.00
C LEU A 262 -12.70 12.77 16.61
N GLY A 263 -11.86 11.78 16.34
CA GLY A 263 -11.96 10.95 15.14
C GLY A 263 -11.36 9.57 15.35
N THR A 264 -11.52 8.71 14.34
CA THR A 264 -10.91 7.37 14.31
C THR A 264 -10.07 7.15 13.06
N ASP A 265 -8.95 6.45 13.21
CA ASP A 265 -8.02 6.13 12.12
C ASP A 265 -7.72 4.63 12.10
N ASN A 266 -8.04 3.98 10.98
CA ASN A 266 -7.97 2.52 10.88
C ASN A 266 -6.55 2.01 10.63
N ASP A 267 -6.08 1.06 11.43
CA ASP A 267 -4.86 0.29 11.20
C ASP A 267 -5.05 -1.20 11.54
N GLN A 268 -5.05 -2.03 10.51
CA GLN A 268 -5.26 -3.48 10.60
C GLN A 268 -4.05 -4.25 11.19
N THR A 269 -3.05 -3.56 11.75
CA THR A 269 -1.83 -4.20 12.29
C THR A 269 -1.59 -3.91 13.77
N MET A 270 -1.62 -2.65 14.20
CA MET A 270 -1.40 -2.22 15.59
C MET A 270 -2.71 -1.92 16.32
N GLY A 271 -3.84 -1.90 15.60
CA GLY A 271 -5.15 -1.52 16.08
C GLY A 271 -5.51 -0.11 15.65
N ASP A 272 -6.80 0.13 15.46
CA ASP A 272 -7.41 1.41 15.15
C ASP A 272 -7.17 2.41 16.29
N LYS A 273 -6.99 3.68 15.91
CA LYS A 273 -6.70 4.77 16.83
C LYS A 273 -7.89 5.69 17.01
N ILE A 274 -8.12 6.14 18.23
CA ILE A 274 -8.97 7.31 18.52
C ILE A 274 -8.06 8.53 18.70
N PHE A 275 -8.35 9.64 18.03
CA PHE A 275 -7.48 10.83 18.05
C PHE A 275 -8.27 12.14 18.22
N THR A 276 -7.59 13.18 18.71
CA THR A 276 -8.11 14.55 18.86
C THR A 276 -7.12 15.50 18.17
N PRO A 277 -7.34 15.86 16.89
CA PRO A 277 -6.40 16.66 16.14
C PRO A 277 -6.39 18.12 16.62
N PHE A 278 -5.26 18.79 16.46
CA PHE A 278 -5.11 20.23 16.65
C PHE A 278 -4.09 20.78 15.64
N PHE A 279 -4.05 22.10 15.46
CA PHE A 279 -3.19 22.71 14.45
C PHE A 279 -1.71 22.34 14.65
N GLY A 280 -1.13 21.73 13.63
CA GLY A 280 0.26 21.29 13.59
C GLY A 280 0.55 19.97 14.32
N SER A 281 -0.46 19.20 14.72
CA SER A 281 -0.25 17.86 15.30
C SER A 281 0.15 16.81 14.26
N HIS A 282 0.97 15.83 14.66
CA HIS A 282 1.33 14.67 13.85
C HIS A 282 1.07 13.35 14.60
N PHE A 283 0.17 12.50 14.10
CA PHE A 283 -0.26 11.25 14.78
C PHE A 283 0.56 10.00 14.42
N GLY A 284 1.68 10.17 13.73
CA GLY A 284 2.74 9.15 13.64
C GLY A 284 2.83 8.42 12.31
N TRP A 285 1.72 8.16 11.59
CA TRP A 285 1.79 7.47 10.31
C TRP A 285 2.53 8.29 9.25
N GLY A 286 3.57 7.73 8.64
CA GLY A 286 4.42 8.46 7.69
C GLY A 286 5.31 9.53 8.32
N HIS A 287 5.52 9.52 9.64
CA HIS A 287 6.41 10.49 10.30
C HIS A 287 7.84 10.38 9.73
N PRO A 288 8.47 11.50 9.33
CA PRO A 288 9.70 11.49 8.53
C PRO A 288 10.96 10.96 9.23
N TRP A 289 10.92 10.79 10.56
CA TRP A 289 12.10 10.36 11.31
C TRP A 289 11.80 9.52 12.55
N SER A 290 10.66 9.73 13.22
CA SER A 290 10.28 9.05 14.46
C SER A 290 8.82 8.59 14.40
N TYR A 291 8.59 7.35 13.99
CA TYR A 291 7.25 6.76 13.96
C TYR A 291 6.88 6.19 15.33
N ASP A 292 5.71 6.57 15.85
CA ASP A 292 5.02 5.87 16.92
C ASP A 292 3.51 5.96 16.70
N TRP A 293 2.84 4.81 16.62
CA TRP A 293 1.40 4.77 16.38
C TRP A 293 0.57 5.13 17.61
N LYS A 294 1.04 4.91 18.84
CA LYS A 294 0.21 5.24 20.02
C LYS A 294 0.47 6.68 20.46
N GLY A 295 1.72 7.12 20.45
CA GLY A 295 2.15 8.50 20.70
C GLY A 295 2.19 8.93 22.17
N ASP A 296 1.63 8.15 23.09
CA ASP A 296 1.44 8.52 24.51
C ASP A 296 2.73 9.06 25.18
N ASP A 297 3.82 8.30 25.09
CA ASP A 297 5.12 8.65 25.68
C ASP A 297 6.15 9.10 24.63
N HIS A 298 5.69 9.40 23.41
CA HIS A 298 6.56 9.67 22.27
C HIS A 298 6.52 11.15 21.89
N LEU A 299 7.50 11.93 22.38
CA LEU A 299 7.54 13.40 22.24
C LEU A 299 7.39 13.94 20.80
N PRO A 300 7.93 13.30 19.74
CA PRO A 300 7.76 13.79 18.36
C PRO A 300 6.33 13.71 17.81
N THR A 301 5.48 12.81 18.34
CA THR A 301 4.10 12.65 17.86
C THR A 301 3.06 13.16 18.86
N ALA A 302 1.85 13.45 18.40
CA ALA A 302 0.71 13.65 19.27
C ALA A 302 0.20 12.30 19.80
N PRO A 303 -0.25 12.24 21.06
CA PRO A 303 -0.69 10.99 21.68
C PRO A 303 -2.11 10.59 21.27
N SER A 304 -2.42 9.30 21.42
CA SER A 304 -3.75 8.75 21.21
C SER A 304 -4.74 9.34 22.21
N SER A 305 -5.99 9.53 21.79
CA SER A 305 -7.10 9.93 22.66
C SER A 305 -7.87 8.74 23.22
N GLY A 306 -7.40 7.51 23.01
CA GLY A 306 -8.03 6.28 23.51
C GLY A 306 -7.12 5.05 23.42
N PRO A 307 -7.59 3.89 23.88
CA PRO A 307 -6.92 2.63 23.59
C PRO A 307 -6.85 2.40 22.07
N LEU A 308 -5.83 1.68 21.63
CA LEU A 308 -5.87 1.06 20.31
C LEU A 308 -6.83 -0.12 20.38
N PHE A 309 -7.68 -0.29 19.36
CA PHE A 309 -8.67 -1.37 19.33
C PHE A 309 -8.62 -2.13 18.00
N GLU A 310 -8.89 -3.44 18.01
CA GLU A 310 -9.08 -4.19 16.75
C GLU A 310 -10.48 -3.89 16.24
N GLY A 311 -10.60 -3.17 15.12
CA GLY A 311 -11.89 -2.76 14.59
C GLY A 311 -11.79 -2.19 13.17
N SER A 312 -12.85 -1.51 12.75
CA SER A 312 -12.87 -0.60 11.62
C SER A 312 -13.76 0.59 11.97
N GLY A 313 -13.20 1.53 12.72
CA GLY A 313 -13.81 2.83 12.98
C GLY A 313 -14.31 3.49 11.69
N ALA A 314 -15.61 3.76 11.61
CA ALA A 314 -16.23 4.39 10.44
C ALA A 314 -16.81 5.75 10.83
N GLY A 315 -18.13 5.90 10.94
CA GLY A 315 -18.77 7.14 11.40
C GLY A 315 -18.53 7.50 12.89
N VAL A 316 -18.45 8.79 13.18
CA VAL A 316 -18.31 9.35 14.53
C VAL A 316 -19.26 10.54 14.72
N ILE A 317 -20.00 10.59 15.83
CA ILE A 317 -20.87 11.75 16.14
C ILE A 317 -20.81 12.12 17.63
N HIS A 318 -20.96 13.40 17.95
CA HIS A 318 -21.18 13.86 19.34
C HIS A 318 -22.68 13.96 19.64
N CYS A 319 -23.12 13.28 20.70
CA CYS A 319 -24.50 13.34 21.17
C CYS A 319 -24.59 14.29 22.36
N ALA A 320 -25.40 15.34 22.22
CA ALA A 320 -25.67 16.31 23.28
C ALA A 320 -27.13 16.79 23.27
N ILE A 321 -28.09 15.86 23.24
CA ILE A 321 -29.51 16.18 23.09
C ILE A 321 -30.14 16.57 24.43
N PRO A 322 -30.81 17.73 24.53
CA PRO A 322 -31.58 18.09 25.72
C PRO A 322 -32.63 17.03 26.06
N GLY A 323 -32.68 16.61 27.32
CA GLY A 323 -33.60 15.56 27.79
C GLY A 323 -33.09 14.13 27.62
N TYR A 324 -31.96 13.90 26.93
CA TYR A 324 -31.33 12.59 26.94
C TYR A 324 -30.76 12.27 28.34
N PRO A 325 -30.93 11.02 28.84
CA PRO A 325 -30.31 10.56 30.07
C PRO A 325 -28.78 10.69 30.03
N ASN A 326 -28.15 10.92 31.19
CA ASN A 326 -26.70 11.20 31.29
C ASN A 326 -25.82 10.07 30.72
N ASN A 327 -26.28 8.82 30.72
CA ASN A 327 -25.58 7.71 30.09
C ASN A 327 -25.51 7.80 28.56
N TYR A 328 -26.31 8.62 27.89
CA TYR A 328 -26.28 8.79 26.44
C TYR A 328 -26.04 10.24 25.99
N ASN A 329 -25.79 11.14 26.93
CA ASN A 329 -25.68 12.57 26.68
C ASN A 329 -24.27 13.08 26.96
N ASN A 330 -23.82 14.06 26.16
CA ASN A 330 -22.46 14.61 26.16
C ASN A 330 -21.37 13.54 25.96
N VAL A 331 -21.58 12.65 25.00
CA VAL A 331 -20.69 11.53 24.64
C VAL A 331 -20.47 11.48 23.14
N PHE A 332 -19.42 10.78 22.71
CA PHE A 332 -19.26 10.42 21.30
C PHE A 332 -19.75 9.00 21.07
N PHE A 333 -20.39 8.78 19.92
CA PHE A 333 -20.65 7.45 19.39
C PHE A 333 -19.69 7.17 18.23
N ILE A 334 -19.13 5.96 18.22
CA ILE A 334 -18.14 5.54 17.21
C ILE A 334 -18.64 4.23 16.61
N ASN A 335 -18.93 4.23 15.30
CA ASN A 335 -19.25 3.01 14.58
C ASN A 335 -17.99 2.16 14.42
N ASP A 336 -18.10 0.87 14.69
CA ASP A 336 -17.12 -0.15 14.31
C ASP A 336 -17.76 -1.10 13.31
N TRP A 337 -17.43 -0.88 12.04
CA TRP A 337 -17.96 -1.70 10.95
C TRP A 337 -17.49 -3.15 11.06
N LEU A 338 -16.24 -3.39 11.47
CA LEU A 338 -15.63 -4.73 11.45
C LEU A 338 -16.25 -5.64 12.50
N ASN A 339 -16.42 -5.12 13.71
CA ASN A 339 -17.00 -5.85 14.84
C ASN A 339 -18.53 -5.74 14.88
N ARG A 340 -19.11 -4.85 14.07
CA ARG A 340 -20.56 -4.68 13.90
C ARG A 340 -21.21 -4.12 15.17
N GLU A 341 -20.55 -3.10 15.72
CA GLU A 341 -20.89 -2.49 17.00
C GLU A 341 -20.83 -0.96 16.92
N ILE A 342 -21.43 -0.28 17.91
CA ILE A 342 -21.27 1.15 18.14
C ILE A 342 -20.74 1.34 19.56
N PHE A 343 -19.60 2.01 19.71
CA PHE A 343 -19.02 2.32 21.01
C PHE A 343 -19.51 3.66 21.55
N ILE A 344 -19.64 3.75 22.87
CA ILE A 344 -19.80 5.00 23.61
C ILE A 344 -18.42 5.43 24.12
N TYR A 345 -17.95 6.56 23.62
CA TYR A 345 -16.75 7.23 24.09
C TYR A 345 -17.12 8.41 24.99
N ARG A 346 -16.92 8.23 26.30
CA ARG A 346 -17.06 9.29 27.29
C ARG A 346 -15.72 9.97 27.50
N SER A 347 -15.64 11.26 27.23
CA SER A 347 -14.39 12.00 27.34
C SER A 347 -14.16 12.54 28.75
N ARG A 348 -12.90 12.47 29.21
CA ARG A 348 -12.35 13.30 30.28
C ARG A 348 -11.09 14.02 29.79
N TRP A 349 -10.73 15.11 30.46
CA TRP A 349 -9.52 15.87 30.16
C TRP A 349 -8.48 15.62 31.24
N ASP A 350 -7.25 15.30 30.82
CA ASP A 350 -6.05 15.28 31.64
C ASP A 350 -5.18 16.45 31.18
N GLY A 351 -5.38 17.60 31.82
CA GLY A 351 -4.95 18.90 31.29
C GLY A 351 -5.56 19.16 29.91
N ALA A 352 -4.73 19.37 28.89
CA ALA A 352 -5.16 19.56 27.51
C ALA A 352 -5.22 18.25 26.70
N TRP A 353 -4.97 17.08 27.31
CA TRP A 353 -5.09 15.77 26.66
C TRP A 353 -6.48 15.16 26.87
N ARG A 354 -7.24 14.99 25.78
CA ARG A 354 -8.50 14.25 25.81
C ARG A 354 -8.23 12.75 25.96
N LYS A 355 -8.84 12.13 26.97
CA LYS A 355 -8.76 10.70 27.26
C LYS A 355 -10.16 10.14 27.45
N PRO A 356 -10.36 8.82 27.29
CA PRO A 356 -11.62 8.23 27.68
C PRO A 356 -11.69 8.21 29.21
N ASP A 357 -12.90 8.22 29.75
CA ASP A 357 -13.13 8.00 31.18
C ASP A 357 -12.66 6.59 31.61
N ARG A 358 -12.67 5.62 30.69
CA ARG A 358 -12.25 4.23 30.86
C ARG A 358 -11.60 3.63 29.62
N LEU A 359 -10.75 2.61 29.79
CA LEU A 359 -10.07 1.96 28.67
C LEU A 359 -10.95 0.95 27.92
N GLN A 360 -11.95 0.35 28.57
CA GLN A 360 -12.89 -0.55 27.91
C GLN A 360 -14.15 0.24 27.55
N LEU A 361 -14.30 0.59 26.27
CA LEU A 361 -15.45 1.36 25.80
C LEU A 361 -16.74 0.55 25.94
N GLU A 362 -17.83 1.24 26.27
CA GLU A 362 -19.16 0.64 26.37
C GLU A 362 -19.74 0.45 24.97
N VAL A 363 -20.56 -0.58 24.78
CA VAL A 363 -21.25 -0.84 23.51
C VAL A 363 -22.68 -0.31 23.61
N LEU A 364 -23.04 0.59 22.69
CA LEU A 364 -24.40 1.13 22.54
C LEU A 364 -25.33 0.14 21.84
N ALA A 365 -24.86 -0.44 20.74
CA ALA A 365 -25.61 -1.35 19.88
C ALA A 365 -24.67 -2.33 19.19
N HIS A 366 -25.10 -3.58 18.99
CA HIS A 366 -24.28 -4.59 18.30
C HIS A 366 -25.09 -5.70 17.61
N ALA A 367 -24.47 -6.41 16.67
CA ALA A 367 -25.12 -7.50 15.94
C ALA A 367 -25.22 -8.84 16.71
N GLY A 368 -24.70 -8.93 17.95
CA GLY A 368 -24.63 -10.18 18.73
C GLY A 368 -23.46 -11.10 18.37
N GLY A 369 -22.46 -10.58 17.65
CA GLY A 369 -21.24 -11.28 17.24
C GLY A 369 -21.06 -11.41 15.73
N GLY A 370 -19.90 -11.94 15.32
CA GLY A 370 -19.50 -12.09 13.93
C GLY A 370 -18.71 -10.89 13.41
N ARG A 371 -17.66 -11.18 12.63
CA ARG A 371 -16.85 -10.16 11.93
C ARG A 371 -17.45 -9.94 10.54
N SER A 372 -17.58 -8.70 10.07
CA SER A 372 -17.98 -8.42 8.69
C SER A 372 -17.02 -9.11 7.70
N MET A 373 -17.48 -9.43 6.47
CA MET A 373 -16.86 -10.33 5.44
C MET A 373 -17.56 -11.72 5.39
N PRO A 374 -17.33 -12.66 4.41
CA PRO A 374 -18.33 -13.63 3.91
C PRO A 374 -18.80 -14.72 4.91
N LEU A 375 -18.46 -14.57 6.18
CA LEU A 375 -18.92 -15.32 7.34
C LEU A 375 -19.89 -14.51 8.22
N SER A 376 -20.38 -13.33 7.79
CA SER A 376 -21.40 -12.54 8.51
C SER A 376 -22.64 -13.39 8.78
N LYS A 377 -22.80 -13.85 10.03
CA LYS A 377 -23.96 -14.56 10.54
C LYS A 377 -24.64 -13.69 11.61
N GLY A 378 -25.92 -13.93 11.89
CA GLY A 378 -26.68 -13.17 12.89
C GLY A 378 -27.42 -11.95 12.32
N ARG A 379 -27.69 -10.97 13.20
CA ARG A 379 -28.54 -9.79 12.97
C ARG A 379 -27.95 -8.89 11.89
N SER A 380 -28.77 -8.25 11.06
CA SER A 380 -28.29 -7.44 9.92
C SER A 380 -27.99 -6.00 10.37
N PHE A 381 -26.81 -5.82 10.93
CA PHE A 381 -26.32 -4.55 11.48
C PHE A 381 -24.81 -4.47 11.25
N ASP A 382 -24.40 -3.63 10.31
CA ASP A 382 -23.02 -3.42 9.86
C ASP A 382 -22.87 -1.88 9.70
N PRO A 383 -22.77 -1.14 10.82
CA PRO A 383 -22.90 0.31 10.84
C PRO A 383 -21.72 0.97 10.12
N VAL A 384 -22.00 1.90 9.23
CA VAL A 384 -20.99 2.61 8.42
C VAL A 384 -20.99 4.11 8.64
N ASP A 385 -22.16 4.72 8.85
CA ASP A 385 -22.29 6.14 9.16
C ASP A 385 -23.34 6.40 10.24
N ILE A 386 -23.21 7.50 10.98
CA ILE A 386 -24.05 7.84 12.13
C ILE A 386 -24.29 9.35 12.24
N GLU A 387 -25.54 9.76 12.40
CA GLU A 387 -25.95 11.16 12.48
C GLU A 387 -27.01 11.39 13.55
N MET A 388 -27.09 12.63 14.06
CA MET A 388 -28.22 13.05 14.90
C MET A 388 -29.33 13.63 14.02
N GLY A 389 -30.48 12.95 13.97
CA GLY A 389 -31.61 13.38 13.16
C GLY A 389 -32.35 14.59 13.74
N PRO A 390 -33.16 15.30 12.96
CA PRO A 390 -33.90 16.49 13.39
C PRO A 390 -34.87 16.23 14.55
N ASP A 391 -35.30 14.98 14.74
CA ASP A 391 -36.16 14.51 15.82
C ASP A 391 -35.42 14.23 17.14
N GLY A 392 -34.09 14.35 17.11
CA GLY A 392 -33.17 14.05 18.22
C GLY A 392 -32.77 12.58 18.30
N ALA A 393 -33.32 11.70 17.45
CA ALA A 393 -32.89 10.30 17.40
C ALA A 393 -31.49 10.14 16.79
N ILE A 394 -30.84 9.03 17.10
CA ILE A 394 -29.57 8.61 16.50
C ILE A 394 -29.89 7.81 15.25
N TRP A 395 -29.44 8.27 14.08
CA TRP A 395 -29.68 7.64 12.79
C TRP A 395 -28.42 6.94 12.29
N ILE A 396 -28.54 5.67 11.93
CA ILE A 396 -27.40 4.83 11.57
C ILE A 396 -27.63 4.20 10.21
N THR A 397 -26.71 4.41 9.28
CA THR A 397 -26.68 3.65 8.03
C THR A 397 -25.94 2.33 8.26
N SER A 398 -26.49 1.26 7.70
CA SER A 398 -25.93 -0.08 7.78
C SER A 398 -25.83 -0.67 6.40
N TRP A 399 -24.64 -1.16 6.06
CA TRP A 399 -24.45 -1.99 4.87
C TRP A 399 -25.12 -3.36 5.02
N GLY A 400 -25.23 -4.06 3.90
CA GLY A 400 -25.55 -5.48 3.87
C GLY A 400 -24.36 -6.37 4.24
N ARG A 401 -24.53 -7.68 4.11
CA ARG A 401 -23.51 -8.68 4.48
C ARG A 401 -22.35 -8.79 3.49
N GLN A 402 -22.45 -8.12 2.34
CA GLN A 402 -21.51 -8.21 1.24
C GLN A 402 -20.50 -7.07 1.30
N TYR A 403 -19.25 -7.40 0.97
CA TYR A 403 -18.19 -6.40 0.92
C TYR A 403 -18.10 -5.78 -0.47
N GLY A 404 -18.58 -4.54 -0.57
CA GLY A 404 -18.73 -3.85 -1.85
C GLY A 404 -19.90 -4.38 -2.68
N ALA A 405 -19.98 -3.95 -3.94
CA ALA A 405 -21.08 -4.27 -4.83
C ALA A 405 -21.13 -5.76 -5.17
N HIS A 406 -22.32 -6.33 -4.99
CA HIS A 406 -22.69 -7.70 -5.27
C HIS A 406 -23.92 -7.67 -6.18
N TYR A 407 -23.89 -8.42 -7.27
CA TYR A 407 -24.94 -8.40 -8.28
C TYR A 407 -25.54 -9.79 -8.48
N GLU A 408 -26.87 -9.85 -8.54
CA GLU A 408 -27.62 -11.04 -8.91
C GLU A 408 -28.59 -10.68 -10.03
N ASN A 409 -28.62 -11.46 -11.11
CA ASN A 409 -29.46 -11.19 -12.28
C ASN A 409 -29.30 -9.74 -12.82
N ASN A 410 -28.06 -9.24 -12.87
CA ASN A 410 -27.70 -7.86 -13.26
C ASN A 410 -28.35 -6.75 -12.42
N LYS A 411 -28.83 -7.06 -11.22
CA LYS A 411 -29.31 -6.07 -10.25
C LYS A 411 -28.42 -6.09 -9.03
N LEU A 412 -28.16 -4.91 -8.45
CA LEU A 412 -27.38 -4.79 -7.22
C LEU A 412 -28.10 -5.54 -6.10
N ALA A 413 -27.59 -6.68 -5.68
CA ALA A 413 -28.21 -7.56 -4.69
C ALA A 413 -27.84 -7.20 -3.24
N ASN A 414 -26.99 -6.19 -3.06
CA ASN A 414 -26.66 -5.68 -1.74
C ASN A 414 -27.92 -5.24 -0.98
N GLU A 415 -27.97 -5.66 0.29
CA GLU A 415 -28.92 -5.12 1.25
C GLU A 415 -28.43 -3.76 1.79
N GLY A 416 -29.34 -3.00 2.39
CA GLY A 416 -29.01 -1.77 3.11
C GLY A 416 -30.12 -1.46 4.10
N ARG A 417 -29.77 -0.81 5.21
CA ARG A 417 -30.74 -0.40 6.24
C ARG A 417 -30.37 0.94 6.84
N ILE A 418 -31.40 1.64 7.32
CA ILE A 418 -31.25 2.82 8.17
C ILE A 418 -32.04 2.56 9.45
N TYR A 419 -31.34 2.59 10.58
CA TYR A 419 -31.90 2.41 11.91
C TYR A 419 -32.01 3.75 12.63
N ARG A 420 -32.97 3.84 13.55
CA ARG A 420 -33.09 4.95 14.52
C ARG A 420 -33.04 4.40 15.93
N LEU A 421 -32.23 5.01 16.79
CA LEU A 421 -32.09 4.67 18.21
C LEU A 421 -32.33 5.90 19.10
N TRP A 422 -33.00 5.71 20.22
CA TRP A 422 -33.19 6.75 21.24
C TRP A 422 -33.48 6.15 22.62
N PRO A 423 -33.24 6.87 23.73
CA PRO A 423 -33.67 6.46 25.06
C PRO A 423 -35.20 6.36 25.14
N ARG A 424 -35.75 5.31 25.75
CA ARG A 424 -37.22 5.09 25.84
C ARG A 424 -37.97 6.23 26.51
N ASP A 425 -37.33 6.89 27.47
CA ASP A 425 -37.90 8.04 28.19
C ASP A 425 -37.84 9.35 27.39
N TYR A 426 -37.17 9.33 26.23
CA TYR A 426 -37.17 10.43 25.27
C TYR A 426 -38.21 10.18 24.17
N SER A 427 -38.93 11.24 23.79
CA SER A 427 -39.92 11.19 22.70
C SER A 427 -39.40 11.96 21.48
N PRO A 428 -38.95 11.27 20.41
CA PRO A 428 -38.51 11.92 19.18
C PRO A 428 -39.59 12.82 18.60
N SER A 429 -39.23 14.07 18.28
CA SER A 429 -40.17 15.04 17.72
C SER A 429 -39.45 16.11 16.91
N TYR A 430 -40.07 16.54 15.82
CA TYR A 430 -39.54 17.61 14.98
C TYR A 430 -39.82 18.96 15.63
N PRO A 431 -38.79 19.79 15.90
CA PRO A 431 -39.01 21.10 16.50
C PRO A 431 -39.68 22.05 15.50
N SER A 432 -40.58 22.91 16.01
CA SER A 432 -41.10 24.05 15.24
C SER A 432 -40.01 25.12 15.13
N ARG A 433 -39.86 25.71 13.94
CA ARG A 433 -38.78 26.66 13.62
C ARG A 433 -39.34 27.92 12.98
N ASP A 434 -38.87 29.09 13.40
CA ASP A 434 -39.17 30.38 12.77
C ASP A 434 -37.90 31.19 12.51
N THR A 435 -37.23 30.88 11.41
CA THR A 435 -35.97 31.50 10.98
C THR A 435 -36.12 32.95 10.49
N ARG A 436 -37.33 33.53 10.47
CA ARG A 436 -37.54 34.94 10.11
C ARG A 436 -37.09 35.86 11.25
N THR A 437 -37.25 35.42 12.49
CA THR A 437 -36.92 36.18 13.71
C THR A 437 -35.46 35.97 14.14
N VAL A 438 -34.88 36.93 14.87
CA VAL A 438 -33.53 36.77 15.45
C VAL A 438 -33.54 35.69 16.53
N GLU A 439 -34.60 35.62 17.32
CA GLU A 439 -34.80 34.62 18.37
C GLU A 439 -34.84 33.20 17.81
N GLY A 440 -35.56 32.99 16.71
CA GLY A 440 -35.63 31.69 16.04
C GLY A 440 -34.30 31.28 15.40
N LEU A 441 -33.55 32.23 14.83
CA LEU A 441 -32.18 31.96 14.35
C LEU A 441 -31.22 31.62 15.50
N ILE A 442 -31.31 32.30 16.64
CA ILE A 442 -30.52 31.96 17.84
C ILE A 442 -30.89 30.56 18.36
N ALA A 443 -32.17 30.15 18.27
CA ALA A 443 -32.58 28.80 18.63
C ALA A 443 -31.96 27.75 17.70
N ASP A 444 -32.02 27.97 16.38
CA ASP A 444 -31.38 27.09 15.39
C ASP A 444 -29.86 27.05 15.52
N LEU A 445 -29.22 28.16 15.93
CA LEU A 445 -27.79 28.23 16.23
C LEU A 445 -27.37 27.28 17.38
N GLY A 446 -28.31 26.92 18.26
CA GLY A 446 -28.11 25.92 19.32
C GLY A 446 -28.54 24.51 18.93
N SER A 447 -29.07 24.31 17.71
CA SER A 447 -29.58 23.01 17.25
C SER A 447 -28.46 21.98 17.12
N HIS A 448 -28.75 20.70 17.36
CA HIS A 448 -27.83 19.61 17.05
C HIS A 448 -27.64 19.39 15.54
N LEU A 449 -28.59 19.83 14.69
CA LEU A 449 -28.54 19.59 13.25
C LEU A 449 -27.58 20.57 12.51
N PRO A 450 -26.52 20.08 11.85
CA PRO A 450 -25.51 20.95 11.23
C PRO A 450 -26.07 21.94 10.19
N ALA A 451 -26.98 21.49 9.32
CA ALA A 451 -27.57 22.34 8.27
C ALA A 451 -28.37 23.51 8.83
N TRP A 452 -29.14 23.30 9.91
CA TRP A 452 -29.90 24.37 10.55
C TRP A 452 -28.98 25.35 11.26
N ARG A 453 -27.99 24.83 11.97
CA ARG A 453 -27.05 25.61 12.75
C ARG A 453 -26.19 26.54 11.89
N THR A 454 -25.60 26.00 10.83
CA THR A 454 -24.76 26.76 9.90
C THR A 454 -25.56 27.78 9.11
N ASN A 455 -26.74 27.42 8.61
CA ASN A 455 -27.61 28.37 7.89
C ASN A 455 -28.07 29.52 8.79
N ALA A 456 -28.42 29.22 10.05
CA ALA A 456 -28.78 30.25 11.01
C ALA A 456 -27.62 31.20 11.31
N GLN A 457 -26.40 30.68 11.47
CA GLN A 457 -25.21 31.50 11.66
C GLN A 457 -24.97 32.44 10.47
N GLU A 458 -24.97 31.93 9.24
CA GLU A 458 -24.71 32.76 8.06
C GLU A 458 -25.79 33.85 7.87
N GLU A 459 -27.05 33.53 8.16
CA GLU A 459 -28.12 34.54 8.14
C GLU A 459 -27.95 35.60 9.24
N LEU A 460 -27.53 35.21 10.45
CA LEU A 460 -27.22 36.16 11.53
C LEU A 460 -26.04 37.07 11.14
N ILE A 461 -24.99 36.51 10.55
CA ILE A 461 -23.83 37.27 10.06
C ILE A 461 -24.25 38.24 8.95
N ARG A 462 -25.09 37.81 8.02
CA ARG A 462 -25.63 38.66 6.94
C ARG A 462 -26.43 39.85 7.49
N ARG A 463 -27.14 39.68 8.62
CA ARG A 463 -27.84 40.78 9.33
C ARG A 463 -26.88 41.74 10.02
N GLY A 464 -25.65 41.31 10.32
CA GLY A 464 -24.55 42.16 10.73
C GLY A 464 -24.74 42.85 12.09
N GLN A 465 -24.16 44.04 12.22
CA GLN A 465 -23.96 44.70 13.51
C GLN A 465 -25.26 45.08 14.25
N SER A 466 -26.38 45.26 13.54
CA SER A 466 -27.66 45.68 14.14
C SER A 466 -28.24 44.64 15.11
N ILE A 467 -27.87 43.37 14.97
CA ILE A 467 -28.37 42.28 15.83
C ILE A 467 -27.40 41.88 16.95
N GLU A 468 -26.18 42.43 16.96
CA GLU A 468 -25.16 42.11 17.97
C GLU A 468 -25.65 42.29 19.42
N PRO A 469 -26.42 43.35 19.78
CA PRO A 469 -26.97 43.48 21.13
C PRO A 469 -27.86 42.29 21.55
N SER A 470 -28.66 41.75 20.62
CA SER A 470 -29.51 40.58 20.87
C SER A 470 -28.68 39.30 21.07
N LEU A 471 -27.61 39.13 20.29
CA LEU A 471 -26.67 38.00 20.46
C LEU A 471 -25.96 38.06 21.81
N ARG A 472 -25.49 39.25 22.20
CA ARG A 472 -24.86 39.48 23.52
C ARG A 472 -25.85 39.28 24.66
N ALA A 473 -27.12 39.65 24.48
CA ALA A 473 -28.18 39.37 25.45
C ALA A 473 -28.41 37.86 25.60
N ALA A 474 -28.43 37.11 24.50
CA ALA A 474 -28.52 35.65 24.53
C ALA A 474 -27.34 35.00 25.26
N LEU A 475 -26.12 35.50 25.04
CA LEU A 475 -24.89 35.01 25.69
C LEU A 475 -24.89 35.22 27.22
N ARG A 476 -25.72 36.14 27.75
CA ARG A 476 -25.84 36.40 29.20
C ARG A 476 -26.90 35.54 29.90
N LYS A 477 -27.66 34.71 29.17
CA LYS A 477 -28.67 33.85 29.79
C LYS A 477 -28.01 32.81 30.71
N PRO A 478 -28.54 32.55 31.91
CA PRO A 478 -27.92 31.67 32.90
C PRO A 478 -27.86 30.19 32.45
N ASP A 479 -28.87 29.72 31.71
CA ASP A 479 -28.99 28.31 31.31
C ASP A 479 -28.50 28.05 29.89
N LEU A 480 -27.46 28.77 29.46
CA LEU A 480 -26.92 28.67 28.10
C LEU A 480 -26.20 27.34 27.90
N SER A 481 -26.57 26.58 26.87
CA SER A 481 -25.84 25.36 26.51
C SER A 481 -24.44 25.70 25.98
N ALA A 482 -23.47 24.81 26.19
CA ALA A 482 -22.11 24.99 25.68
C ALA A 482 -22.07 25.14 24.15
N ALA A 483 -22.98 24.45 23.43
CA ALA A 483 -23.11 24.58 21.98
C ALA A 483 -23.49 26.01 21.61
N LEU A 484 -24.61 26.49 22.14
CA LEU A 484 -25.10 27.82 21.82
C LEU A 484 -24.11 28.91 22.26
N GLU A 485 -23.43 28.73 23.39
CA GLU A 485 -22.34 29.63 23.80
C GLU A 485 -21.23 29.71 22.75
N THR A 486 -20.68 28.58 22.33
CA THR A 486 -19.61 28.50 21.33
C THR A 486 -20.03 29.19 20.04
N TRP A 487 -21.20 28.84 19.52
CA TRP A 487 -21.68 29.39 18.26
C TRP A 487 -22.04 30.88 18.36
N LEU A 488 -22.54 31.37 19.50
CA LEU A 488 -22.76 32.81 19.72
C LEU A 488 -21.45 33.59 19.73
N VAL A 489 -20.41 33.09 20.42
CA VAL A 489 -19.09 33.75 20.45
C VAL A 489 -18.52 33.85 19.04
N TRP A 490 -18.56 32.77 18.26
CA TRP A 490 -18.11 32.78 16.86
C TRP A 490 -18.96 33.68 15.96
N THR A 491 -20.28 33.66 16.11
CA THR A 491 -21.18 34.54 15.33
C THR A 491 -20.90 36.01 15.62
N ILE A 492 -20.77 36.39 16.90
CA ILE A 492 -20.40 37.75 17.27
C ILE A 492 -19.01 38.09 16.75
N GLY A 493 -18.04 37.19 16.87
CA GLY A 493 -16.67 37.39 16.38
C GLY A 493 -16.54 37.57 14.87
N ARG A 494 -17.44 36.93 14.08
CA ARG A 494 -17.52 37.08 12.62
C ARG A 494 -18.28 38.35 12.20
N ILE A 495 -19.16 38.89 13.06
CA ILE A 495 -19.83 40.20 12.86
C ILE A 495 -18.93 41.36 13.31
N ASN A 496 -18.30 41.20 14.45
CA ASN A 496 -17.48 42.18 15.14
C ASN A 496 -16.14 41.53 15.53
N PRO A 497 -15.10 41.64 14.68
CA PRO A 497 -13.77 41.11 14.95
C PRO A 497 -13.11 41.66 16.24
N GLU A 498 -13.66 42.73 16.81
CA GLU A 498 -13.23 43.31 18.07
C GLU A 498 -13.87 42.68 19.32
N GLY A 499 -14.85 41.78 19.14
CA GLY A 499 -15.52 41.07 20.23
C GLY A 499 -14.57 40.16 21.00
N TRP A 500 -14.57 40.28 22.33
CA TRP A 500 -13.73 39.49 23.23
C TRP A 500 -14.49 39.11 24.50
N PHE A 501 -14.35 37.86 24.95
CA PHE A 501 -15.09 37.29 26.08
C PHE A 501 -14.19 36.39 26.94
N GLU A 502 -14.16 36.62 28.25
CA GLU A 502 -13.27 35.89 29.17
C GLU A 502 -13.98 35.30 30.40
N ASP A 503 -15.31 35.33 30.44
CA ASP A 503 -16.08 35.00 31.65
C ASP A 503 -15.92 33.55 32.12
N ASN A 504 -15.57 32.63 31.21
CA ASN A 504 -15.32 31.24 31.51
C ASN A 504 -14.29 30.64 30.53
N THR A 505 -13.82 29.43 30.81
CA THR A 505 -12.82 28.71 30.01
C THR A 505 -13.21 28.60 28.52
N ASN A 506 -14.46 28.27 28.21
CA ASN A 506 -14.90 28.10 26.83
C ASN A 506 -14.85 29.45 26.07
N ARG A 507 -15.38 30.52 26.67
CA ARG A 507 -15.35 31.87 26.08
C ARG A 507 -13.93 32.37 25.85
N LYS A 508 -13.00 32.13 26.79
CA LYS A 508 -11.58 32.46 26.60
C LYS A 508 -11.01 31.73 25.37
N ILE A 509 -11.19 30.41 25.30
CA ILE A 509 -10.69 29.58 24.19
C ILE A 509 -11.29 30.04 22.86
N GLN A 510 -12.61 30.22 22.78
CA GLN A 510 -13.25 30.63 21.54
C GLN A 510 -12.87 32.07 21.14
N SER A 511 -12.70 33.01 22.09
CA SER A 511 -12.23 34.36 21.78
C SER A 511 -10.81 34.37 21.22
N ILE A 512 -9.91 33.53 21.75
CA ILE A 512 -8.57 33.33 21.21
C ILE A 512 -8.63 32.78 19.78
N ARG A 513 -9.46 31.75 19.52
CA ARG A 513 -9.63 31.15 18.18
C ARG A 513 -10.24 32.14 17.18
N VAL A 514 -11.24 32.93 17.59
CA VAL A 514 -11.86 33.99 16.79
C VAL A 514 -10.83 35.06 16.42
N ALA A 515 -10.01 35.51 17.38
CA ALA A 515 -8.98 36.49 17.10
C ALA A 515 -7.93 35.96 16.10
N ALA A 516 -7.51 34.69 16.25
CA ALA A 516 -6.61 34.04 15.30
C ALA A 516 -7.23 33.93 13.90
N PHE A 517 -8.49 33.49 13.80
CA PHE A 517 -9.25 33.42 12.56
C PHE A 517 -9.32 34.77 11.84
N ASN A 518 -9.53 35.86 12.59
CA ASN A 518 -9.57 37.22 12.07
C ASN A 518 -8.17 37.83 11.81
N GLY A 519 -7.09 37.06 11.90
CA GLY A 519 -5.73 37.56 11.68
C GLY A 519 -5.25 38.56 12.74
N ARG A 520 -5.85 38.55 13.93
CA ARG A 520 -5.64 39.55 14.98
C ARG A 520 -4.88 38.99 16.19
N LEU A 521 -3.74 39.62 16.49
CA LEU A 521 -2.98 39.34 17.72
C LEU A 521 -3.47 40.20 18.90
N HIS A 522 -4.55 39.77 19.55
CA HIS A 522 -5.06 40.43 20.76
C HIS A 522 -4.08 40.27 21.95
N PRO A 523 -3.80 41.30 22.78
CA PRO A 523 -2.84 41.22 23.88
C PRO A 523 -3.10 40.09 24.87
N ALA A 524 -4.37 39.77 25.12
CA ALA A 524 -4.75 38.69 26.03
C ALA A 524 -4.35 37.30 25.53
N ILE A 525 -4.07 37.10 24.23
CA ILE A 525 -3.52 35.82 23.72
C ILE A 525 -2.16 35.55 24.37
N ARG A 526 -1.29 36.56 24.49
CA ARG A 526 0.02 36.37 25.16
C ARG A 526 -0.15 36.16 26.66
N GLN A 527 -1.11 36.83 27.29
CA GLN A 527 -1.42 36.65 28.71
C GLN A 527 -1.93 35.24 29.00
N ALA A 528 -2.75 34.69 28.09
CA ALA A 528 -3.31 33.35 28.18
C ALA A 528 -2.26 32.23 28.19
N LEU A 529 -1.02 32.48 27.76
CA LEU A 529 0.11 31.54 27.94
C LEU A 529 0.40 31.25 29.43
N SER A 530 -0.06 32.11 30.35
CA SER A 530 0.09 31.94 31.80
C SER A 530 -1.21 31.58 32.51
N ASP A 531 -2.29 31.28 31.77
CA ASP A 531 -3.56 30.84 32.37
C ASP A 531 -3.38 29.50 33.11
N GLU A 532 -4.13 29.30 34.20
CA GLU A 532 -4.06 28.08 35.01
C GLU A 532 -4.58 26.86 34.23
N GLU A 533 -5.56 27.06 33.33
CA GLU A 533 -6.16 26.01 32.52
C GLU A 533 -5.29 25.64 31.31
N PRO A 534 -4.78 24.40 31.20
CA PRO A 534 -3.92 24.00 30.08
C PRO A 534 -4.57 24.17 28.71
N LYS A 535 -5.89 23.98 28.59
CA LYS A 535 -6.57 24.18 27.30
C LYS A 535 -6.59 25.65 26.83
N VAL A 536 -6.61 26.60 27.76
CA VAL A 536 -6.49 28.03 27.43
C VAL A 536 -5.07 28.33 26.93
N ARG A 537 -4.04 27.76 27.59
CA ARG A 537 -2.65 27.86 27.13
C ARG A 537 -2.46 27.22 25.75
N LEU A 538 -3.03 26.04 25.50
CA LEU A 538 -2.98 25.38 24.20
C LEU A 538 -3.59 26.26 23.10
N ALA A 539 -4.78 26.83 23.33
CA ALA A 539 -5.43 27.71 22.38
C ALA A 539 -4.56 28.94 22.07
N ALA A 540 -3.92 29.53 23.10
CA ALA A 540 -3.02 30.66 22.93
C ALA A 540 -1.79 30.32 22.08
N VAL A 541 -1.16 29.17 22.34
CA VAL A 541 0.00 28.70 21.55
C VAL A 541 -0.38 28.48 20.09
N ILE A 542 -1.52 27.82 19.83
CA ILE A 542 -2.03 27.58 18.48
C ILE A 542 -2.30 28.90 17.76
N ALA A 543 -2.99 29.84 18.43
CA ALA A 543 -3.29 31.15 17.86
C ALA A 543 -2.02 31.93 17.47
N LEU A 544 -0.99 31.95 18.33
CA LEU A 544 0.28 32.60 18.02
C LEU A 544 0.99 31.96 16.81
N ARG A 545 0.88 30.65 16.66
CA ARG A 545 1.44 29.89 15.54
C ARG A 545 0.70 30.18 14.23
N GLU A 546 -0.63 30.12 14.24
CA GLU A 546 -1.48 30.45 13.08
C GLU A 546 -1.28 31.90 12.62
N LEU A 547 -1.17 32.84 13.57
CA LEU A 547 -0.92 34.27 13.31
C LEU A 547 0.51 34.60 12.87
N ARG A 548 1.42 33.61 12.86
CA ARG A 548 2.85 33.79 12.57
C ARG A 548 3.52 34.87 13.44
N ALA A 549 3.16 34.93 14.73
CA ALA A 549 3.57 35.97 15.67
C ALA A 549 5.02 35.82 16.16
N SER A 550 6.01 36.07 15.30
CA SER A 550 7.44 35.88 15.60
C SER A 550 7.98 36.70 16.78
N ASP A 551 7.33 37.83 17.10
CA ASP A 551 7.64 38.68 18.26
C ASP A 551 7.23 38.05 19.60
N SER A 552 6.49 36.95 19.58
CA SER A 552 5.98 36.24 20.76
C SER A 552 6.87 35.05 21.17
N THR A 553 7.97 34.81 20.45
CA THR A 553 8.91 33.72 20.71
C THR A 553 9.50 33.73 22.12
N ALA A 554 9.81 34.91 22.69
CA ALA A 554 10.26 35.02 24.08
C ALA A 554 9.21 34.52 25.10
N ALA A 555 7.92 34.82 24.85
CA ALA A 555 6.84 34.34 25.69
C ALA A 555 6.63 32.82 25.56
N LEU A 556 6.74 32.28 24.34
CA LEU A 556 6.70 30.85 24.07
C LEU A 556 7.86 30.09 24.72
N LEU A 557 9.08 30.66 24.71
CA LEU A 557 10.24 30.08 25.42
C LEU A 557 10.02 30.05 26.93
N ASN A 558 9.44 31.12 27.50
CA ASN A 558 9.09 31.17 28.91
C ASN A 558 8.01 30.15 29.29
N LEU A 559 7.03 29.91 28.41
CA LEU A 559 6.05 28.83 28.57
C LEU A 559 6.73 27.47 28.52
N ALA A 560 7.48 27.18 27.46
CA ALA A 560 8.18 25.90 27.28
C ALA A 560 9.11 25.57 28.46
N ALA A 561 9.75 26.58 29.08
CA ALA A 561 10.62 26.40 30.24
C ALA A 561 9.92 25.83 31.49
N ARG A 562 8.60 26.00 31.62
CA ARG A 562 7.83 25.63 32.82
C ARG A 562 6.64 24.70 32.55
N GLU A 563 6.30 24.46 31.29
CA GLU A 563 5.11 23.68 30.93
C GLU A 563 5.31 22.20 31.23
N SER A 564 4.35 21.62 31.93
CA SER A 564 4.31 20.19 32.25
C SER A 564 3.20 19.45 31.49
N ASP A 565 2.23 20.17 30.94
CA ASP A 565 1.18 19.57 30.11
C ASP A 565 1.77 19.09 28.77
N ARG A 566 1.57 17.80 28.48
CA ARG A 566 2.14 17.10 27.33
C ARG A 566 1.69 17.67 25.98
N ILE A 567 0.45 18.16 25.88
CA ILE A 567 -0.12 18.68 24.62
C ILE A 567 0.26 20.14 24.45
N VAL A 568 0.21 20.93 25.52
CA VAL A 568 0.65 22.34 25.46
C VAL A 568 2.13 22.43 25.12
N TYR A 569 2.97 21.60 25.75
CA TYR A 569 4.40 21.56 25.44
C TYR A 569 4.66 21.13 23.99
N TYR A 570 3.88 20.15 23.49
CA TYR A 570 3.96 19.72 22.09
C TYR A 570 3.67 20.86 21.11
N ALA A 571 2.55 21.56 21.34
CA ALA A 571 2.19 22.70 20.53
C ALA A 571 3.22 23.84 20.64
N ALA A 572 3.81 24.04 21.83
CA ALA A 572 4.77 25.12 22.08
C ALA A 572 6.09 24.90 21.33
N TRP A 573 6.65 23.68 21.33
CA TRP A 573 7.85 23.42 20.54
C TRP A 573 7.57 23.50 19.04
N GLY A 574 6.40 23.06 18.58
CA GLY A 574 5.98 23.20 17.18
C GLY A 574 5.81 24.68 16.77
N ALA A 575 5.28 25.51 17.66
CA ALA A 575 5.21 26.96 17.43
C ALA A 575 6.60 27.60 17.39
N LEU A 576 7.51 27.19 18.28
CA LEU A 576 8.90 27.66 18.28
C LEU A 576 9.65 27.23 17.02
N MET A 577 9.39 26.04 16.49
CA MET A 577 9.94 25.57 15.23
C MET A 577 9.60 26.52 14.07
N ASP A 578 8.32 26.87 13.93
CA ASP A 578 7.83 27.72 12.83
C ASP A 578 8.18 29.21 13.01
N LEU A 579 8.20 29.71 14.25
CA LEU A 579 8.33 31.15 14.55
C LEU A 579 9.74 31.60 14.87
N LEU A 580 10.61 30.70 15.35
CA LEU A 580 11.98 31.02 15.73
C LEU A 580 12.96 30.55 14.64
N PRO A 581 13.82 31.42 14.08
CA PRO A 581 14.76 31.05 13.04
C PRO A 581 15.69 29.88 13.44
N GLU A 582 16.04 29.03 12.47
CA GLU A 582 16.88 27.83 12.68
C GLU A 582 18.16 28.13 13.46
N ASN A 583 18.89 29.19 13.08
CA ASN A 583 20.15 29.58 13.74
C ASN A 583 19.97 29.96 15.22
N GLN A 584 18.83 30.57 15.57
CA GLN A 584 18.51 30.90 16.96
C GLN A 584 18.14 29.63 17.72
N ARG A 585 17.37 28.71 17.12
CA ARG A 585 17.10 27.39 17.71
C ARG A 585 18.39 26.59 17.97
N LYS A 586 19.35 26.61 17.03
CA LYS A 586 20.68 26.00 17.25
C LYS A 586 21.41 26.60 18.44
N THR A 587 21.30 27.91 18.65
CA THR A 587 21.87 28.58 19.84
C THR A 587 21.21 28.09 21.14
N LEU A 588 19.89 27.85 21.12
CA LEU A 588 19.14 27.37 22.29
C LEU A 588 19.51 25.96 22.74
N LEU A 589 20.18 25.16 21.90
CA LEU A 589 20.74 23.87 22.31
C LEU A 589 21.78 24.01 23.45
N GLY A 590 22.33 25.22 23.68
CA GLY A 590 23.19 25.54 24.80
C GLY A 590 22.50 26.18 26.02
N ASP A 591 21.16 26.33 26.02
CA ASP A 591 20.44 26.97 27.15
C ASP A 591 20.59 26.14 28.43
N ARG A 592 20.67 26.80 29.60
CA ARG A 592 20.80 26.13 30.89
C ARG A 592 19.55 25.32 31.27
N ARG A 593 18.38 25.70 30.75
CA ARG A 593 17.07 25.09 31.03
C ARG A 593 16.81 23.93 30.07
N ALA A 594 16.67 22.71 30.61
CA ALA A 594 16.44 21.52 29.81
C ALA A 594 15.18 21.58 28.92
N PRO A 595 14.02 22.06 29.40
CA PRO A 595 12.82 22.11 28.55
C PRO A 595 12.97 23.02 27.32
N ILE A 596 13.82 24.05 27.37
CA ILE A 596 14.10 24.89 26.19
C ILE A 596 15.01 24.17 25.20
N ARG A 597 16.07 23.52 25.70
CA ARG A 597 16.94 22.71 24.85
C ARG A 597 16.15 21.60 24.15
N LEU A 598 15.25 20.94 24.87
CA LEU A 598 14.37 19.89 24.34
C LEU A 598 13.44 20.42 23.24
N ALA A 599 12.80 21.58 23.45
CA ALA A 599 11.93 22.19 22.44
C ALA A 599 12.70 22.59 21.18
N ALA A 600 13.90 23.18 21.35
CA ALA A 600 14.77 23.52 20.24
C ALA A 600 15.24 22.27 19.48
N LEU A 601 15.65 21.22 20.21
CA LEU A 601 16.06 19.95 19.62
C LEU A 601 14.91 19.33 18.81
N LEU A 602 13.72 19.18 19.38
CA LEU A 602 12.56 18.61 18.70
C LEU A 602 12.27 19.33 17.37
N GLY A 603 12.17 20.66 17.38
CA GLY A 603 11.92 21.43 16.15
C GLY A 603 13.03 21.31 15.11
N LEU A 604 14.30 21.28 15.55
CA LEU A 604 15.44 21.08 14.63
C LEU A 604 15.51 19.65 14.07
N LEU A 605 15.07 18.65 14.83
CA LEU A 605 15.00 17.27 14.36
C LEU A 605 13.85 17.06 13.37
N GLU A 606 12.71 17.72 13.60
CA GLU A 606 11.53 17.67 12.74
C GLU A 606 11.83 18.18 11.32
N GLU A 607 12.58 19.28 11.23
CA GLU A 607 13.01 19.89 9.96
C GLU A 607 14.29 19.26 9.37
N ASP A 608 14.86 18.27 10.05
CA ASP A 608 16.16 17.68 9.68
C ASP A 608 17.33 18.69 9.60
N ALA A 609 17.29 19.74 10.43
CA ALA A 609 18.20 20.89 10.35
C ALA A 609 19.57 20.68 11.03
N LEU A 610 19.81 19.53 11.66
CA LEU A 610 21.05 19.20 12.36
C LEU A 610 21.83 18.10 11.67
N SER A 611 23.12 18.34 11.45
CA SER A 611 24.07 17.29 11.05
C SER A 611 24.31 16.30 12.20
N LYS A 612 24.79 15.09 11.87
CA LYS A 612 25.16 14.10 12.89
C LYS A 612 26.14 14.65 13.94
N LYS A 613 27.09 15.49 13.52
CA LYS A 613 28.09 16.13 14.41
C LYS A 613 27.47 17.13 15.37
N GLU A 614 26.41 17.83 14.95
CA GLU A 614 25.69 18.77 15.82
C GLU A 614 24.79 18.03 16.82
N ILE A 615 24.29 16.83 16.49
CA ILE A 615 23.44 16.03 17.40
C ILE A 615 24.27 15.28 18.46
N GLU A 616 25.45 14.78 18.09
CA GLU A 616 26.30 13.92 18.94
C GLU A 616 26.56 14.45 20.36
N PRO A 617 26.87 15.75 20.58
CA PRO A 617 27.07 16.28 21.93
C PRO A 617 25.84 16.14 22.84
N HIS A 618 24.63 16.17 22.26
CA HIS A 618 23.37 16.12 23.01
C HIS A 618 23.00 14.72 23.50
N THR A 619 23.65 13.66 22.99
CA THR A 619 23.53 12.30 23.57
C THR A 619 24.03 12.20 25.01
N LYS A 620 24.82 13.19 25.45
CA LYS A 620 25.37 13.29 26.81
C LYS A 620 24.69 14.41 27.60
N ASP A 621 23.55 14.92 27.15
CA ASP A 621 22.79 15.90 27.91
C ASP A 621 22.39 15.31 29.28
N LYS A 622 22.27 16.17 30.29
CA LYS A 622 21.86 15.75 31.64
C LYS A 622 20.37 15.40 31.69
N ASP A 623 19.58 15.93 30.75
CA ASP A 623 18.18 15.59 30.59
C ASP A 623 18.04 14.32 29.75
N ALA A 624 17.39 13.30 30.32
CA ALA A 624 17.27 11.99 29.69
C ALA A 624 16.48 12.04 28.37
N ALA A 625 15.45 12.89 28.26
CA ALA A 625 14.66 12.98 27.04
C ALA A 625 15.49 13.54 25.87
N ILE A 626 16.34 14.54 26.14
CA ILE A 626 17.25 15.12 25.15
C ILE A 626 18.29 14.07 24.71
N ALA A 627 18.89 13.38 25.68
CA ALA A 627 19.87 12.33 25.41
C ALA A 627 19.27 11.20 24.56
N ASP A 628 18.09 10.72 24.94
CA ASP A 628 17.39 9.62 24.27
C ASP A 628 16.93 10.00 22.86
N LEU A 629 16.38 11.20 22.66
CA LEU A 629 15.98 11.68 21.33
C LEU A 629 17.19 11.86 20.41
N SER A 630 18.28 12.42 20.93
CA SER A 630 19.52 12.60 20.18
C SER A 630 20.11 11.25 19.76
N ALA A 631 20.14 10.29 20.69
CA ALA A 631 20.61 8.93 20.42
C ALA A 631 19.71 8.22 19.39
N ARG A 632 18.38 8.30 19.56
CA ARG A 632 17.40 7.74 18.61
C ARG A 632 17.60 8.28 17.21
N ARG A 633 17.72 9.62 17.08
CA ARG A 633 17.91 10.26 15.77
C ARG A 633 19.25 9.89 15.13
N LEU A 634 20.32 9.72 15.92
CA LEU A 634 21.62 9.26 15.40
C LEU A 634 21.59 7.78 14.96
N GLY A 635 20.75 6.97 15.59
CA GLY A 635 20.39 5.61 15.16
C GLY A 635 19.49 5.53 13.92
N GLY A 636 19.48 6.59 13.10
CA GLY A 636 18.76 6.64 11.83
C GLY A 636 17.39 7.31 11.89
N LYS A 637 16.78 7.45 10.71
CA LYS A 637 15.40 7.90 10.54
C LYS A 637 14.51 6.72 10.25
N HIS A 638 13.28 6.75 10.74
CA HIS A 638 12.24 5.86 10.26
C HIS A 638 12.04 6.05 8.74
N GLN A 639 12.22 4.99 7.95
CA GLN A 639 11.91 5.00 6.52
C GLN A 639 10.52 4.41 6.31
N PHE A 640 9.60 5.22 5.80
CA PHE A 640 8.28 4.78 5.40
C PHE A 640 8.34 4.22 3.98
N GLU A 641 7.81 3.02 3.77
CA GLU A 641 7.83 2.36 2.46
C GLU A 641 6.70 2.92 1.58
N HIS A 642 7.05 3.51 0.43
CA HIS A 642 6.06 3.87 -0.59
C HIS A 642 5.53 2.59 -1.23
N ARG A 643 4.25 2.29 -1.04
CA ARG A 643 3.57 1.17 -1.70
C ARG A 643 2.97 1.64 -3.03
N GLY A 644 2.99 0.80 -4.07
CA GLY A 644 2.52 1.18 -5.41
C GLY A 644 3.64 1.70 -6.30
N ARG A 645 3.32 2.10 -7.54
CA ARG A 645 4.33 2.62 -8.47
C ARG A 645 4.96 3.87 -7.86
N PRO A 646 6.31 3.96 -7.74
CA PRO A 646 6.95 5.20 -7.36
C PRO A 646 6.50 6.29 -8.34
N LEU A 647 5.91 7.37 -7.84
CA LEU A 647 5.79 8.56 -8.68
C LEU A 647 7.21 9.08 -8.85
N ALA A 648 7.67 9.10 -10.10
CA ALA A 648 8.92 9.74 -10.42
C ALA A 648 8.82 11.21 -10.03
N ALA A 649 9.61 11.64 -9.04
CA ALA A 649 9.69 13.02 -8.55
C ALA A 649 10.13 14.04 -9.64
N THR A 650 10.34 13.60 -10.88
CA THR A 650 10.87 14.43 -11.97
C THR A 650 10.11 14.31 -13.29
N GLY A 651 9.00 13.55 -13.36
CA GLY A 651 8.27 13.40 -14.63
C GLY A 651 9.06 12.72 -15.76
N GLN A 652 10.14 11.97 -15.47
CA GLN A 652 10.81 11.12 -16.46
C GLN A 652 10.80 9.65 -16.05
N VAL A 653 10.04 8.86 -16.81
CA VAL A 653 10.02 7.39 -16.78
C VAL A 653 11.40 6.89 -17.22
N GLN A 654 12.09 6.08 -16.40
CA GLN A 654 13.22 5.28 -16.90
C GLN A 654 12.68 4.30 -17.97
N PRO A 655 13.14 4.37 -19.23
CA PRO A 655 12.65 3.46 -20.25
C PRO A 655 13.18 2.03 -20.00
N PRO A 656 12.39 0.99 -20.31
CA PRO A 656 12.80 -0.40 -20.18
C PRO A 656 13.99 -0.68 -21.13
N GLU A 657 14.92 -1.50 -20.66
CA GLU A 657 16.04 -1.96 -21.47
C GLU A 657 15.55 -2.77 -22.70
N PRO A 658 16.25 -2.70 -23.85
CA PRO A 658 15.90 -3.51 -25.02
C PRO A 658 16.02 -5.01 -24.73
N LEU A 659 15.00 -5.79 -25.15
CA LEU A 659 14.99 -7.25 -24.95
C LEU A 659 16.08 -7.98 -25.76
N ALA A 660 16.55 -7.38 -26.86
CA ALA A 660 17.68 -7.86 -27.67
C ALA A 660 18.54 -6.68 -28.16
N ILE A 661 19.86 -6.83 -28.14
CA ILE A 661 20.82 -5.78 -28.55
C ILE A 661 21.59 -6.28 -29.79
N PRO A 662 21.32 -5.73 -31.00
CA PRO A 662 21.89 -6.24 -32.25
C PRO A 662 23.33 -5.79 -32.53
N PHE A 663 23.96 -5.10 -31.57
CA PHE A 663 25.33 -4.62 -31.67
C PHE A 663 26.08 -4.78 -30.35
N SER A 664 27.40 -4.79 -30.41
CA SER A 664 28.30 -4.88 -29.26
C SER A 664 29.50 -3.94 -29.42
N ASN A 665 30.38 -3.90 -28.40
CA ASN A 665 31.64 -3.16 -28.44
C ASN A 665 31.53 -1.68 -28.84
N VAL A 666 30.47 -1.01 -28.40
CA VAL A 666 30.28 0.43 -28.63
C VAL A 666 31.39 1.21 -27.94
N ARG A 667 32.13 2.02 -28.70
CA ARG A 667 33.16 2.94 -28.18
C ARG A 667 33.12 4.26 -28.95
N ALA A 668 33.16 5.37 -28.23
CA ALA A 668 33.34 6.71 -28.80
C ALA A 668 34.75 7.22 -28.46
N SER A 669 35.47 7.81 -29.43
CA SER A 669 36.82 8.34 -29.20
C SER A 669 36.85 9.51 -28.21
N SER A 670 35.71 10.17 -27.94
CA SER A 670 35.54 11.22 -26.94
C SER A 670 35.54 10.72 -25.49
N GLY A 671 35.27 9.43 -25.25
CA GLY A 671 35.05 8.88 -23.91
C GLY A 671 33.66 9.12 -23.33
N HIS A 672 32.77 9.82 -24.05
CA HIS A 672 31.39 10.03 -23.62
C HIS A 672 30.57 8.73 -23.63
N ALA A 673 29.57 8.66 -22.74
CA ALA A 673 28.75 7.46 -22.55
C ALA A 673 27.67 7.34 -23.63
N TYR A 674 27.67 6.19 -24.31
CA TYR A 674 26.67 5.78 -25.29
C TYR A 674 25.99 4.51 -24.77
N ARG A 675 24.68 4.34 -25.01
CA ARG A 675 23.95 3.15 -24.55
C ARG A 675 22.87 2.70 -25.52
N ALA A 676 22.50 1.42 -25.44
CA ALA A 676 21.35 0.89 -26.17
C ALA A 676 20.04 1.33 -25.49
N ALA A 677 19.05 1.68 -26.29
CA ALA A 677 17.70 2.02 -25.84
C ALA A 677 16.67 1.57 -26.89
N THR A 678 15.39 1.56 -26.51
CA THR A 678 14.29 1.18 -27.42
C THR A 678 13.67 2.43 -28.03
N LEU A 679 13.58 2.49 -29.36
CA LEU A 679 13.05 3.62 -30.09
C LEU A 679 11.52 3.64 -29.99
N ARG A 680 10.97 4.64 -29.30
CA ARG A 680 9.53 4.79 -29.06
C ARG A 680 9.21 6.22 -28.66
N ARG A 681 7.93 6.59 -28.71
CA ARG A 681 7.47 7.87 -28.14
C ARG A 681 7.84 7.99 -26.66
N GLY A 682 8.36 9.15 -26.26
CA GLY A 682 8.82 9.44 -24.90
C GLY A 682 10.24 8.98 -24.58
N ALA A 683 10.93 8.27 -25.48
CA ALA A 683 12.34 7.93 -25.28
C ALA A 683 13.23 9.17 -25.43
N ALA A 684 14.32 9.24 -24.65
CA ALA A 684 15.31 10.30 -24.76
C ALA A 684 16.18 10.11 -26.01
N CYS A 685 16.46 11.21 -26.73
CA CYS A 685 17.26 11.20 -27.96
C CYS A 685 18.75 10.99 -27.65
N TYR A 686 19.27 11.65 -26.62
CA TYR A 686 20.69 11.68 -26.28
C TYR A 686 20.93 11.34 -24.82
N THR A 687 22.11 10.83 -24.48
CA THR A 687 22.45 10.42 -23.10
C THR A 687 22.67 11.59 -22.14
N ASP A 688 22.91 12.78 -22.68
CA ASP A 688 23.40 13.99 -21.99
C ASP A 688 22.49 15.23 -22.19
N ARG A 689 21.32 15.05 -22.82
CA ARG A 689 20.32 16.13 -23.03
C ARG A 689 18.91 15.64 -22.74
N PRO A 690 18.02 16.48 -22.18
CA PRO A 690 16.65 16.11 -21.80
C PRO A 690 15.68 16.05 -22.99
N TYR A 691 16.20 15.75 -24.17
CA TYR A 691 15.46 15.82 -25.42
C TYR A 691 14.70 14.52 -25.67
N LEU A 692 13.39 14.61 -25.92
CA LEU A 692 12.49 13.47 -26.01
C LEU A 692 11.91 13.33 -27.42
N LEU A 693 11.75 12.08 -27.84
CA LEU A 693 11.04 11.72 -29.07
C LEU A 693 9.54 11.89 -28.86
N THR A 694 8.93 12.79 -29.64
CA THR A 694 7.49 13.08 -29.58
C THR A 694 6.70 12.23 -30.58
N HIS A 695 7.35 11.76 -31.65
CA HIS A 695 6.78 10.87 -32.64
C HIS A 695 7.86 9.99 -33.29
N VAL A 696 7.61 8.69 -33.37
CA VAL A 696 8.43 7.70 -34.07
C VAL A 696 7.54 7.03 -35.13
N PRO A 697 7.98 6.93 -36.39
CA PRO A 697 7.24 6.20 -37.42
C PRO A 697 7.05 4.72 -37.03
N PRO A 698 5.89 4.11 -37.31
CA PRO A 698 5.63 2.70 -36.99
C PRO A 698 6.70 1.73 -37.51
N GLU A 699 7.36 2.05 -38.63
CA GLU A 699 8.43 1.25 -39.25
C GLU A 699 9.71 1.19 -38.41
N LEU A 700 9.91 2.14 -37.49
CA LEU A 700 11.09 2.25 -36.63
C LEU A 700 10.76 1.99 -35.16
N GLU A 701 9.49 1.99 -34.79
CA GLU A 701 9.04 1.81 -33.41
C GLU A 701 9.40 0.41 -32.90
N GLY A 702 10.00 0.36 -31.70
CA GLY A 702 10.49 -0.86 -31.07
C GLY A 702 11.92 -1.27 -31.46
N LEU A 703 12.56 -0.59 -32.42
CA LEU A 703 13.95 -0.88 -32.78
C LEU A 703 14.91 -0.52 -31.63
N THR A 704 15.95 -1.34 -31.46
CA THR A 704 17.07 -0.98 -30.59
C THR A 704 17.89 0.10 -31.28
N PHE A 705 18.06 1.25 -30.62
CA PHE A 705 18.89 2.33 -31.10
C PHE A 705 20.02 2.65 -30.14
N LEU A 706 21.13 3.13 -30.70
CA LEU A 706 22.25 3.67 -29.97
C LEU A 706 21.95 5.12 -29.61
N GLN A 707 21.70 5.35 -28.33
CA GLN A 707 21.56 6.68 -27.76
C GLN A 707 22.97 7.29 -27.64
N THR A 708 23.22 8.34 -28.40
CA THR A 708 24.52 9.01 -28.49
C THR A 708 24.60 10.19 -27.53
N ALA A 709 25.81 10.69 -27.25
CA ALA A 709 26.01 11.95 -26.55
C ALA A 709 25.84 13.12 -27.53
N CYS A 710 24.98 14.08 -27.22
CA CYS A 710 24.75 15.26 -28.04
C CYS A 710 25.99 16.17 -28.11
N GLU A 711 26.79 16.21 -27.04
CA GLU A 711 28.03 17.02 -26.96
C GLU A 711 29.07 16.67 -28.01
N ASP A 712 29.10 15.41 -28.45
CA ASP A 712 30.01 14.99 -29.54
C ASP A 712 29.69 15.70 -30.87
N ALA A 713 28.53 16.35 -31.00
CA ALA A 713 28.19 17.15 -32.16
C ALA A 713 28.92 18.50 -32.24
N ASP A 714 29.57 18.96 -31.16
CA ASP A 714 30.28 20.25 -31.20
C ASP A 714 31.59 20.18 -31.99
N SER A 715 32.17 18.98 -32.14
CA SER A 715 33.37 18.77 -32.95
C SER A 715 33.05 18.43 -34.41
N ALA A 716 33.65 19.17 -35.34
CA ALA A 716 33.49 18.96 -36.78
C ALA A 716 34.41 17.85 -37.36
N SER A 717 35.35 17.31 -36.57
CA SER A 717 36.30 16.27 -36.98
C SER A 717 36.89 15.52 -35.77
N GLY A 718 37.54 14.37 -35.98
CA GLY A 718 38.28 13.67 -34.91
C GLY A 718 37.43 12.88 -33.90
N ILE A 719 36.11 12.88 -34.06
CA ILE A 719 35.21 11.97 -33.34
C ILE A 719 34.98 10.72 -34.19
N THR A 720 35.21 9.56 -33.57
CA THR A 720 35.00 8.25 -34.17
C THR A 720 34.17 7.40 -33.21
N VAL A 721 33.04 6.87 -33.69
CA VAL A 721 32.21 5.91 -32.96
C VAL A 721 32.33 4.55 -33.63
N SER A 722 32.82 3.55 -32.90
CA SER A 722 32.93 2.17 -33.37
C SER A 722 31.93 1.28 -32.65
N LEU A 723 31.28 0.38 -33.39
CA LEU A 723 30.43 -0.69 -32.85
C LEU A 723 30.57 -1.94 -33.74
N ASN A 724 30.22 -3.11 -33.20
CA ASN A 724 30.16 -4.34 -33.99
C ASN A 724 28.69 -4.75 -34.19
N LEU A 725 28.24 -4.84 -35.44
CA LEU A 725 26.93 -5.41 -35.76
C LEU A 725 27.00 -6.94 -35.67
N LYS A 726 26.07 -7.55 -34.94
CA LYS A 726 26.01 -9.02 -34.80
C LYS A 726 25.54 -9.70 -36.09
N TYR A 727 24.63 -9.06 -36.82
CA TYR A 727 24.00 -9.57 -38.03
C TYR A 727 24.11 -8.54 -39.16
N PRO A 728 24.05 -8.96 -40.44
CA PRO A 728 23.71 -8.05 -41.52
C PRO A 728 22.46 -7.25 -41.10
N SER A 729 22.51 -5.93 -41.24
CA SER A 729 21.49 -5.07 -40.66
C SER A 729 21.18 -3.93 -41.60
N THR A 730 19.90 -3.57 -41.65
CA THR A 730 19.50 -2.25 -42.13
C THR A 730 19.75 -1.28 -40.98
N VAL A 731 20.67 -0.34 -41.19
CA VAL A 731 21.08 0.63 -40.18
C VAL A 731 20.55 2.00 -40.55
N TYR A 732 19.76 2.57 -39.65
CA TYR A 732 19.17 3.87 -39.81
C TYR A 732 20.03 4.93 -39.12
N LEU A 733 20.61 5.82 -39.93
CA LEU A 733 21.23 7.05 -39.45
C LEU A 733 20.13 8.10 -39.31
N ILE A 734 19.83 8.47 -38.07
CA ILE A 734 18.78 9.43 -37.75
C ILE A 734 19.48 10.72 -37.34
N ASP A 735 19.42 11.70 -38.23
CA ASP A 735 20.26 12.89 -38.16
C ASP A 735 19.43 14.18 -38.08
N ASP A 736 19.95 15.17 -37.37
CA ASP A 736 19.28 16.44 -37.16
C ASP A 736 19.08 17.20 -38.48
N ALA A 737 17.83 17.51 -38.80
CA ALA A 737 17.44 18.09 -40.08
C ALA A 737 17.97 19.52 -40.31
N ARG A 738 18.48 20.22 -39.27
CA ARG A 738 19.06 21.58 -39.37
C ARG A 738 20.29 21.65 -40.28
N ALA A 739 21.00 20.54 -40.46
CA ALA A 739 22.18 20.49 -41.33
C ALA A 739 21.86 20.53 -42.83
N GLU A 740 20.60 20.26 -43.18
CA GLU A 740 20.05 20.07 -44.53
C GLU A 740 20.66 18.93 -45.37
N SER A 741 21.94 18.61 -45.15
CA SER A 741 22.75 17.59 -45.82
C SER A 741 23.48 16.67 -44.81
N MET A 742 23.80 15.44 -45.21
CA MET A 742 24.53 14.46 -44.37
C MET A 742 26.01 14.84 -44.17
N PRO A 743 26.65 14.35 -43.08
CA PRO A 743 28.10 14.44 -42.90
C PRO A 743 28.85 13.81 -44.07
N ARG A 744 30.04 14.32 -44.44
CA ARG A 744 30.80 13.85 -45.61
C ARG A 744 31.03 12.34 -45.59
N TRP A 745 31.45 11.78 -44.44
CA TRP A 745 31.66 10.34 -44.29
C TRP A 745 30.41 9.48 -44.56
N ALA A 746 29.20 10.03 -44.37
CA ALA A 746 27.95 9.29 -44.56
C ALA A 746 27.39 9.36 -45.99
N ARG A 747 27.80 10.36 -46.79
CA ARG A 747 27.19 10.65 -48.11
C ARG A 747 27.35 9.53 -49.15
N SER A 748 28.39 8.72 -49.04
CA SER A 748 28.67 7.63 -49.99
C SER A 748 27.91 6.34 -49.68
N GLN A 749 27.50 6.12 -48.42
CA GLN A 749 26.98 4.83 -47.95
C GLN A 749 25.51 4.90 -47.48
N TRP A 750 25.05 6.04 -46.97
CA TRP A 750 23.67 6.22 -46.51
C TRP A 750 22.77 6.84 -47.57
N LYS A 751 21.56 6.31 -47.73
CA LYS A 751 20.54 6.78 -48.67
C LYS A 751 19.39 7.46 -47.93
N PRO A 752 18.83 8.57 -48.45
CA PRO A 752 17.69 9.24 -47.82
C PRO A 752 16.43 8.37 -47.86
N THR A 753 15.56 8.55 -46.87
CA THR A 753 14.21 7.96 -46.81
C THR A 753 13.15 9.05 -46.71
N SER A 754 11.87 8.69 -46.87
CA SER A 754 10.74 9.59 -46.58
C SER A 754 10.43 9.70 -45.08
N LEU A 755 11.06 8.89 -44.24
CA LEU A 755 10.76 8.81 -42.81
C LEU A 755 11.36 10.00 -42.05
N VAL A 756 10.59 10.48 -41.08
CA VAL A 756 10.98 11.60 -40.22
C VAL A 756 10.58 11.28 -38.79
N ILE A 757 11.53 11.45 -37.87
CA ILE A 757 11.28 11.37 -36.43
C ILE A 757 11.12 12.80 -35.90
N LYS A 758 10.19 13.00 -34.96
CA LYS A 758 10.00 14.31 -34.30
C LYS A 758 10.42 14.22 -32.84
N GLY A 759 11.09 15.27 -32.37
CA GLY A 759 11.45 15.47 -30.97
C GLY A 759 10.98 16.83 -30.47
N ASN A 760 11.21 17.12 -29.19
CA ASN A 760 11.10 18.50 -28.66
C ASN A 760 12.30 19.36 -29.11
N ASP A 761 13.51 18.80 -29.14
CA ASP A 761 14.71 19.34 -29.79
C ASP A 761 15.66 18.17 -30.13
N PRO A 762 16.19 18.03 -31.35
CA PRO A 762 15.73 18.69 -32.57
C PRO A 762 14.27 18.38 -32.87
N LYS A 763 13.54 19.41 -33.33
CA LYS A 763 12.12 19.29 -33.73
C LYS A 763 11.89 18.28 -34.85
N ARG A 764 12.93 18.03 -35.66
CA ARG A 764 12.87 17.15 -36.84
C ARG A 764 14.20 16.44 -37.05
N LEU A 765 14.16 15.12 -37.14
CA LEU A 765 15.28 14.25 -37.47
C LEU A 765 14.99 13.55 -38.80
N LYS A 766 15.88 13.71 -39.78
CA LYS A 766 15.81 13.01 -41.07
C LYS A 766 16.38 11.61 -40.90
N VAL A 767 15.68 10.61 -41.44
CA VAL A 767 16.13 9.23 -41.40
C VAL A 767 16.78 8.86 -42.73
N TYR A 768 18.01 8.35 -42.64
CA TYR A 768 18.75 7.76 -43.75
C TYR A 768 18.97 6.28 -43.45
N ARG A 769 19.10 5.45 -44.48
CA ARG A 769 19.32 4.01 -44.33
C ARG A 769 20.55 3.55 -45.09
N ALA A 770 21.25 2.57 -44.54
CA ALA A 770 22.29 1.80 -45.22
C ALA A 770 22.12 0.32 -44.91
N GLU A 771 22.42 -0.54 -45.88
CA GLU A 771 22.54 -1.98 -45.64
C GLU A 771 24.00 -2.26 -45.27
N LEU A 772 24.24 -2.72 -44.05
CA LEU A 772 25.58 -2.99 -43.54
C LEU A 772 25.75 -4.49 -43.28
N PRO A 773 26.92 -5.09 -43.61
CA PRO A 773 27.23 -6.46 -43.21
C PRO A 773 27.42 -6.56 -41.69
N SER A 774 27.37 -7.79 -41.15
CA SER A 774 27.82 -8.03 -39.78
C SER A 774 29.32 -7.71 -39.63
N GLY A 775 29.73 -7.35 -38.42
CA GLY A 775 31.12 -7.00 -38.11
C GLY A 775 31.30 -5.52 -37.75
N PRO A 776 32.54 -5.02 -37.77
CA PRO A 776 32.87 -3.69 -37.29
C PRO A 776 32.29 -2.58 -38.18
N VAL A 777 31.64 -1.61 -37.56
CA VAL A 777 31.11 -0.38 -38.17
C VAL A 777 31.77 0.81 -37.49
N THR A 778 32.26 1.75 -38.30
CA THR A 778 32.88 2.99 -37.84
C THR A 778 32.09 4.18 -38.38
N LEU A 779 31.72 5.09 -37.50
CA LEU A 779 30.97 6.31 -37.81
C LEU A 779 31.84 7.52 -37.44
N GLY A 780 31.75 8.59 -38.24
CA GLY A 780 32.54 9.80 -38.04
C GLY A 780 31.78 10.93 -37.35
N ALA A 781 32.45 12.06 -37.13
CA ALA A 781 31.87 13.25 -36.51
C ALA A 781 30.60 13.74 -37.22
N SER A 782 29.58 14.14 -36.45
CA SER A 782 28.26 14.51 -36.99
C SER A 782 28.23 15.83 -37.77
N ARG A 783 29.27 16.66 -37.64
CA ARG A 783 29.44 17.93 -38.38
C ARG A 783 30.54 17.91 -39.44
N ASP A 784 31.05 16.74 -39.81
CA ASP A 784 32.06 16.61 -40.87
C ASP A 784 31.56 17.18 -42.20
N GLY A 785 32.14 18.32 -42.61
CA GLY A 785 31.75 19.07 -43.82
C GLY A 785 30.38 19.76 -43.75
N ILE A 786 29.84 19.98 -42.54
CA ILE A 786 28.58 20.70 -42.29
C ILE A 786 28.88 21.99 -41.52
N LYS A 787 28.41 23.13 -42.04
CA LYS A 787 28.57 24.44 -41.38
C LYS A 787 27.52 24.71 -40.29
N ALA A 788 26.30 24.23 -40.49
CA ALA A 788 25.18 24.44 -39.57
C ALA A 788 25.44 23.84 -38.17
N ARG A 789 24.87 24.47 -37.13
CA ARG A 789 24.79 23.89 -35.78
C ARG A 789 23.64 22.89 -35.73
N LYS A 790 23.89 21.73 -35.11
CA LYS A 790 22.98 20.57 -35.07
C LYS A 790 23.30 19.71 -33.84
N GLY A 791 22.34 18.92 -33.39
CA GLY A 791 22.58 17.84 -32.42
C GLY A 791 23.29 16.65 -33.08
N ASN A 792 23.71 15.69 -32.25
CA ASN A 792 24.37 14.48 -32.75
C ASN A 792 23.37 13.58 -33.51
N TYR A 793 23.87 12.65 -34.32
CA TYR A 793 23.02 11.61 -34.90
C TYR A 793 22.72 10.52 -33.87
N ILE A 794 21.64 9.77 -34.06
CA ILE A 794 21.40 8.49 -33.39
C ILE A 794 21.33 7.36 -34.42
N ILE A 795 21.57 6.12 -34.00
CA ILE A 795 21.60 4.96 -34.90
C ILE A 795 20.58 3.93 -34.45
N ALA A 796 19.52 3.70 -35.23
CA ALA A 796 18.63 2.56 -35.00
C ALA A 796 19.05 1.38 -35.87
N VAL A 797 18.99 0.16 -35.31
CA VAL A 797 19.45 -1.04 -36.00
C VAL A 797 18.30 -2.03 -36.15
N GLN A 798 17.98 -2.37 -37.39
CA GLN A 798 17.07 -3.44 -37.73
C GLN A 798 17.90 -4.65 -38.21
N PRO A 799 18.14 -5.65 -37.35
CA PRO A 799 18.96 -6.79 -37.71
C PRO A 799 18.21 -7.74 -38.65
N GLN A 800 18.88 -8.21 -39.70
CA GLN A 800 18.40 -9.30 -40.56
C GLN A 800 18.81 -10.63 -39.91
N ILE A 801 18.09 -10.99 -38.84
CA ILE A 801 18.38 -12.20 -38.07
C ILE A 801 17.87 -13.43 -38.82
N LEU A 802 16.68 -13.35 -39.43
CA LEU A 802 16.09 -14.42 -40.25
C LEU A 802 16.78 -14.51 -41.62
N ALA A 803 17.07 -15.72 -42.08
CA ALA A 803 17.78 -15.95 -43.34
C ALA A 803 17.20 -17.18 -44.08
N PRO A 804 15.99 -17.09 -44.65
CA PRO A 804 15.35 -18.20 -45.34
C PRO A 804 16.15 -18.62 -46.58
N ASP A 805 16.31 -19.92 -46.80
CA ASP A 805 17.06 -20.49 -47.93
C ASP A 805 16.13 -21.07 -49.02
N GLY A 806 14.83 -20.79 -48.93
CA GLY A 806 13.79 -21.25 -49.85
C GLY A 806 13.43 -22.74 -49.71
N LYS A 807 13.98 -23.45 -48.72
CA LYS A 807 13.69 -24.87 -48.46
C LYS A 807 12.86 -24.98 -47.19
N VAL A 808 11.72 -25.68 -47.27
CA VAL A 808 10.92 -25.97 -46.08
C VAL A 808 11.67 -26.96 -45.21
N ALA A 809 12.05 -26.54 -44.01
CA ALA A 809 12.75 -27.38 -43.06
C ALA A 809 11.83 -28.52 -42.55
N THR A 810 12.33 -29.74 -42.61
CA THR A 810 11.74 -30.90 -41.91
C THR A 810 12.54 -31.20 -40.66
N VAL A 811 11.93 -31.86 -39.67
CA VAL A 811 12.61 -32.31 -38.45
C VAL A 811 13.91 -33.07 -38.78
N GLU A 812 13.85 -34.00 -39.74
CA GLU A 812 15.02 -34.79 -40.17
C GLU A 812 16.13 -33.96 -40.82
N SER A 813 15.77 -32.83 -41.44
CA SER A 813 16.75 -31.95 -42.06
C SER A 813 17.46 -31.02 -41.07
N VAL A 814 16.89 -30.84 -39.86
CA VAL A 814 17.41 -29.90 -38.84
C VAL A 814 18.17 -30.62 -37.72
N LEU A 815 17.71 -31.81 -37.31
CA LEU A 815 18.32 -32.57 -36.21
C LEU A 815 19.86 -32.74 -36.35
N PRO A 816 20.42 -33.08 -37.53
CA PRO A 816 21.87 -33.22 -37.69
C PRO A 816 22.66 -31.91 -37.49
N LEU A 817 22.01 -30.75 -37.60
CA LEU A 817 22.66 -29.44 -37.50
C LEU A 817 22.75 -28.91 -36.06
N LEU A 818 22.15 -29.62 -35.09
CA LEU A 818 22.18 -29.24 -33.66
C LEU A 818 23.59 -29.23 -33.07
N GLU A 819 24.48 -30.09 -33.56
CA GLU A 819 25.87 -30.18 -33.08
C GLU A 819 26.68 -28.90 -33.35
N GLY A 820 26.35 -28.16 -34.42
CA GLY A 820 26.97 -26.90 -34.80
C GLY A 820 26.17 -25.65 -34.40
N ALA A 821 25.17 -25.79 -33.53
CA ALA A 821 24.22 -24.72 -33.23
C ALA A 821 24.82 -23.56 -32.40
N ASN A 822 24.42 -22.33 -32.74
CA ASN A 822 24.81 -21.11 -32.05
C ASN A 822 23.72 -20.67 -31.05
N LEU A 823 24.00 -20.83 -29.76
CA LEU A 823 23.05 -20.52 -28.68
C LEU A 823 22.70 -19.04 -28.57
N GLU A 824 23.65 -18.14 -28.84
CA GLU A 824 23.40 -16.69 -28.82
C GLU A 824 22.44 -16.29 -29.95
N ARG A 825 22.63 -16.85 -31.15
CA ARG A 825 21.69 -16.64 -32.27
C ARG A 825 20.32 -17.25 -31.97
N GLY A 826 20.27 -18.40 -31.30
CA GLY A 826 19.01 -18.99 -30.81
C GLY A 826 18.26 -18.08 -29.84
N GLN A 827 18.97 -17.44 -28.91
CA GLN A 827 18.39 -16.47 -27.98
C GLN A 827 17.89 -15.21 -28.71
N ASP A 828 18.67 -14.66 -29.63
CA ASP A 828 18.29 -13.48 -30.40
C ASP A 828 17.09 -13.75 -31.31
N LEU A 829 17.00 -14.93 -31.92
CA LEU A 829 15.82 -15.40 -32.66
C LEU A 829 14.57 -15.43 -31.77
N PHE A 830 14.70 -15.80 -30.50
CA PHE A 830 13.59 -15.87 -29.56
C PHE A 830 13.07 -14.47 -29.14
N PHE A 831 13.97 -13.56 -28.76
CA PHE A 831 13.60 -12.26 -28.17
C PHE A 831 13.43 -11.11 -29.16
N SER A 832 14.00 -11.21 -30.36
CA SER A 832 13.93 -10.13 -31.35
C SER A 832 12.60 -10.13 -32.10
N VAL A 833 12.01 -8.94 -32.27
CA VAL A 833 10.83 -8.72 -33.14
C VAL A 833 11.14 -8.97 -34.63
N HIS A 834 12.42 -8.94 -35.01
CA HIS A 834 12.91 -9.30 -36.35
C HIS A 834 13.52 -10.71 -36.40
N GLY A 835 13.42 -11.46 -35.29
CA GLY A 835 13.70 -12.89 -35.22
C GLY A 835 12.40 -13.69 -35.39
N ALA A 836 12.34 -14.86 -34.73
CA ALA A 836 11.11 -15.64 -34.62
C ALA A 836 10.07 -15.01 -33.67
N ASN A 837 10.47 -14.00 -32.88
CA ASN A 837 9.64 -13.21 -31.98
C ASN A 837 8.80 -14.06 -31.00
N CYS A 838 9.35 -15.20 -30.55
CA CYS A 838 8.65 -16.10 -29.64
C CYS A 838 8.31 -15.42 -28.30
N ALA A 839 9.11 -14.45 -27.86
CA ALA A 839 8.91 -13.69 -26.63
C ALA A 839 7.66 -12.80 -26.64
N SER A 840 7.02 -12.57 -27.79
CA SER A 840 5.74 -11.86 -27.86
C SER A 840 4.62 -12.60 -27.15
N CYS A 841 4.76 -13.92 -27.00
CA CYS A 841 3.78 -14.78 -26.34
C CYS A 841 4.38 -15.58 -25.18
N HIS A 842 5.64 -16.00 -25.27
CA HIS A 842 6.29 -16.85 -24.28
C HIS A 842 7.22 -16.07 -23.34
N GLN A 843 7.28 -16.53 -22.09
CA GLN A 843 8.19 -16.02 -21.08
C GLN A 843 9.38 -16.98 -20.87
N VAL A 844 10.58 -16.44 -20.64
CA VAL A 844 11.78 -17.16 -20.21
C VAL A 844 12.49 -16.35 -19.13
N LYS A 845 12.68 -16.94 -17.95
CA LYS A 845 13.35 -16.34 -16.78
C LYS A 845 12.82 -14.93 -16.46
N GLY A 846 11.49 -14.74 -16.54
CA GLY A 846 10.83 -13.45 -16.30
C GLY A 846 10.88 -12.45 -17.46
N ARG A 847 11.53 -12.78 -18.59
CA ARG A 847 11.62 -11.93 -19.78
C ARG A 847 10.65 -12.42 -20.87
N GLY A 848 9.94 -11.49 -21.52
CA GLY A 848 8.88 -11.79 -22.50
C GLY A 848 7.48 -11.74 -21.87
N ASN A 849 6.45 -12.05 -22.66
CA ASN A 849 5.06 -12.03 -22.22
C ASN A 849 4.62 -13.40 -21.67
N ASN A 850 3.66 -13.41 -20.74
CA ASN A 850 3.08 -14.64 -20.19
C ASN A 850 1.73 -14.96 -20.83
N HIS A 851 1.67 -14.97 -22.17
CA HIS A 851 0.46 -15.24 -22.95
C HIS A 851 0.39 -16.69 -23.46
N ALA A 852 1.50 -17.41 -23.38
CA ALA A 852 1.71 -18.80 -23.75
C ALA A 852 2.61 -19.48 -22.69
N PRO A 853 2.76 -20.82 -22.69
CA PRO A 853 3.50 -21.53 -21.64
C PRO A 853 4.89 -20.94 -21.39
N ASP A 854 5.24 -20.77 -20.11
CA ASP A 854 6.60 -20.42 -19.71
C ASP A 854 7.58 -21.49 -20.20
N LEU A 855 8.65 -21.07 -20.88
CA LEU A 855 9.65 -21.94 -21.49
C LEU A 855 10.98 -22.01 -20.71
N SER A 856 11.05 -21.40 -19.52
CA SER A 856 12.25 -21.30 -18.68
C SER A 856 12.95 -22.64 -18.39
N GLU A 857 12.21 -23.74 -18.39
CA GLU A 857 12.70 -25.10 -18.13
C GLU A 857 12.30 -26.09 -19.25
N ILE A 858 11.99 -25.62 -20.46
CA ILE A 858 11.44 -26.48 -21.53
C ILE A 858 12.40 -27.60 -21.97
N GLY A 859 13.71 -27.36 -21.96
CA GLY A 859 14.74 -28.32 -22.36
C GLY A 859 14.82 -29.56 -21.48
N SER A 860 14.18 -29.57 -20.31
CA SER A 860 14.10 -30.77 -19.44
C SER A 860 12.85 -31.62 -19.61
N ARG A 861 11.89 -31.15 -20.41
CA ARG A 861 10.57 -31.79 -20.58
C ARG A 861 10.19 -32.01 -22.05
N ALA A 862 10.98 -31.49 -22.99
CA ALA A 862 10.85 -31.75 -24.41
C ALA A 862 12.21 -32.12 -25.02
N SER A 863 12.23 -33.12 -25.89
CA SER A 863 13.41 -33.45 -26.70
C SER A 863 13.56 -32.47 -27.86
N ALA A 864 14.74 -32.41 -28.48
CA ALA A 864 14.96 -31.55 -29.64
C ALA A 864 14.00 -31.85 -30.79
N ARG A 865 13.66 -33.13 -30.99
CA ARG A 865 12.64 -33.56 -31.95
C ARG A 865 11.26 -33.01 -31.61
N VAL A 866 10.84 -33.14 -30.35
CA VAL A 866 9.53 -32.62 -29.88
C VAL A 866 9.47 -31.09 -30.03
N LEU A 867 10.53 -30.37 -29.66
CA LEU A 867 10.61 -28.92 -29.86
C LEU A 867 10.52 -28.53 -31.34
N LEU A 868 11.25 -29.22 -32.22
CA LEU A 868 11.18 -28.99 -33.66
C LEU A 868 9.80 -29.31 -34.23
N GLU A 869 9.16 -30.38 -33.76
CA GLU A 869 7.79 -30.72 -34.14
C GLU A 869 6.80 -29.66 -33.67
N SER A 870 6.91 -29.17 -32.43
CA SER A 870 6.08 -28.07 -31.92
C SER A 870 6.30 -26.75 -32.67
N ILE A 871 7.53 -26.45 -33.11
CA ILE A 871 7.83 -25.23 -33.87
C ILE A 871 7.36 -25.35 -35.34
N LEU A 872 7.61 -26.49 -35.99
CA LEU A 872 7.29 -26.70 -37.41
C LEU A 872 5.82 -27.08 -37.64
N LYS A 873 5.19 -27.73 -36.67
CA LYS A 873 3.81 -28.23 -36.71
C LYS A 873 3.07 -27.89 -35.40
N PRO A 874 2.88 -26.60 -35.06
CA PRO A 874 2.33 -26.19 -33.77
C PRO A 874 0.91 -26.71 -33.49
N SER A 875 0.15 -27.10 -34.52
CA SER A 875 -1.20 -27.67 -34.38
C SER A 875 -1.22 -29.20 -34.24
N ALA A 876 -0.09 -29.89 -34.33
CA ALA A 876 -0.05 -31.35 -34.20
C ALA A 876 -0.30 -31.83 -32.76
N SER A 877 -0.02 -30.98 -31.77
CA SER A 877 -0.31 -31.20 -30.35
C SER A 877 -0.53 -29.85 -29.67
N ILE A 878 -1.75 -29.60 -29.19
CA ILE A 878 -2.16 -28.33 -28.56
C ILE A 878 -2.24 -28.54 -27.06
N VAL A 879 -1.51 -27.72 -26.30
CA VAL A 879 -1.57 -27.74 -24.82
C VAL A 879 -2.93 -27.21 -24.37
N GLU A 880 -3.56 -27.91 -23.42
CA GLU A 880 -4.86 -27.54 -22.85
C GLU A 880 -4.83 -26.08 -22.34
N GLY A 881 -5.83 -25.28 -22.74
CA GLY A 881 -5.89 -23.84 -22.44
C GLY A 881 -5.25 -22.91 -23.49
N PHE A 882 -4.54 -23.41 -24.50
CA PHE A 882 -3.84 -22.59 -25.51
C PHE A 882 -4.31 -22.81 -26.96
N ALA A 883 -5.48 -23.44 -27.15
CA ALA A 883 -6.11 -23.54 -28.47
C ALA A 883 -6.52 -22.16 -28.99
N ALA A 884 -6.35 -21.92 -30.30
CA ALA A 884 -6.78 -20.67 -30.91
C ALA A 884 -8.31 -20.53 -30.80
N GLN A 885 -8.76 -19.40 -30.29
CA GLN A 885 -10.16 -18.97 -30.30
C GLN A 885 -10.34 -17.95 -31.41
N VAL A 886 -11.38 -18.13 -32.22
CA VAL A 886 -11.91 -17.10 -33.11
C VAL A 886 -13.13 -16.49 -32.45
N ILE A 887 -13.08 -15.20 -32.19
CA ILE A 887 -14.20 -14.43 -31.64
C ILE A 887 -14.63 -13.46 -32.74
N SER A 888 -15.76 -13.75 -33.36
CA SER A 888 -16.41 -12.82 -34.28
C SER A 888 -17.36 -11.94 -33.49
N THR A 889 -17.31 -10.64 -33.75
CA THR A 889 -18.14 -9.65 -33.07
C THR A 889 -19.34 -9.25 -33.92
N ARG A 890 -20.38 -8.74 -33.26
CA ARG A 890 -21.61 -8.25 -33.91
C ARG A 890 -21.38 -7.01 -34.77
N SER A 891 -20.29 -6.27 -34.53
CA SER A 891 -19.82 -5.16 -35.37
C SER A 891 -19.09 -5.61 -36.65
N GLY A 892 -18.88 -6.92 -36.83
CA GLY A 892 -18.24 -7.49 -38.02
C GLY A 892 -16.72 -7.70 -37.89
N GLU A 893 -16.12 -7.38 -36.75
CA GLU A 893 -14.69 -7.62 -36.50
C GLU A 893 -14.45 -9.07 -36.04
N SER A 894 -13.32 -9.67 -36.43
CA SER A 894 -12.94 -11.03 -36.03
C SER A 894 -11.57 -11.03 -35.38
N TYR A 895 -11.48 -11.64 -34.20
CA TYR A 895 -10.28 -11.72 -33.38
C TYR A 895 -9.84 -13.17 -33.23
N THR A 896 -8.58 -13.46 -33.58
CA THR A 896 -8.02 -14.83 -33.50
C THR A 896 -6.82 -14.85 -32.55
N GLY A 897 -6.87 -15.67 -31.51
CA GLY A 897 -5.84 -15.72 -30.48
C GLY A 897 -6.14 -16.61 -29.28
N VAL A 898 -5.36 -16.51 -28.20
CA VAL A 898 -5.57 -17.26 -26.95
C VAL A 898 -6.34 -16.40 -25.96
N VAL A 899 -7.33 -16.97 -25.27
CA VAL A 899 -8.01 -16.27 -24.18
C VAL A 899 -7.10 -16.17 -22.97
N LEU A 900 -6.70 -14.95 -22.60
CA LEU A 900 -5.86 -14.68 -21.44
C LEU A 900 -6.68 -14.59 -20.15
N GLU A 901 -7.87 -14.02 -20.27
CA GLU A 901 -8.76 -13.72 -19.16
C GLU A 901 -10.20 -13.82 -19.66
N GLU A 902 -11.02 -14.59 -18.97
CA GLU A 902 -12.45 -14.68 -19.25
C GLU A 902 -13.20 -14.40 -17.95
N THR A 903 -13.99 -13.34 -17.97
CA THR A 903 -14.87 -12.97 -16.85
C THR A 903 -16.33 -13.11 -17.30
N GLY A 904 -17.27 -12.92 -16.38
CA GLY A 904 -18.69 -12.94 -16.72
C GLY A 904 -19.08 -11.99 -17.86
N LYS A 905 -18.39 -10.84 -18.01
CA LYS A 905 -18.75 -9.75 -18.93
C LYS A 905 -17.86 -9.61 -20.18
N ARG A 906 -16.59 -10.01 -20.11
CA ARG A 906 -15.63 -9.77 -21.20
C ARG A 906 -14.63 -10.92 -21.36
N ILE A 907 -14.11 -11.06 -22.56
CA ILE A 907 -13.04 -11.97 -22.92
C ILE A 907 -11.85 -11.14 -23.41
N THR A 908 -10.70 -11.28 -22.77
CA THR A 908 -9.44 -10.72 -23.25
C THR A 908 -8.69 -11.79 -24.04
N ILE A 909 -8.41 -11.49 -25.31
CA ILE A 909 -7.70 -12.38 -26.22
C ILE A 909 -6.31 -11.83 -26.55
N ALA A 910 -5.28 -12.65 -26.41
CA ALA A 910 -3.94 -12.40 -26.93
C ALA A 910 -3.84 -12.85 -28.38
N MET A 911 -3.58 -11.91 -29.27
CA MET A 911 -3.41 -12.12 -30.70
C MET A 911 -1.93 -12.28 -31.07
N LEU A 912 -1.71 -12.71 -32.31
CA LEU A 912 -0.38 -12.78 -32.93
C LEU A 912 0.41 -11.48 -32.77
N GLY A 913 1.69 -11.60 -32.40
CA GLY A 913 2.58 -10.48 -32.16
C GLY A 913 2.48 -9.87 -30.76
N GLY A 914 1.73 -10.49 -29.83
CA GLY A 914 1.65 -10.08 -28.42
C GLY A 914 0.67 -8.93 -28.14
N LYS A 915 -0.17 -8.57 -29.10
CA LYS A 915 -1.26 -7.59 -28.90
C LYS A 915 -2.41 -8.24 -28.16
N THR A 916 -3.08 -7.48 -27.29
CA THR A 916 -4.30 -7.92 -26.62
C THR A 916 -5.50 -7.15 -27.13
N ALA A 917 -6.66 -7.81 -27.19
CA ALA A 917 -7.95 -7.18 -27.41
C ALA A 917 -8.91 -7.66 -26.33
N THR A 918 -9.69 -6.73 -25.77
CA THR A 918 -10.73 -7.04 -24.79
C THR A 918 -12.08 -6.87 -25.44
N ILE A 919 -12.84 -7.96 -25.49
CA ILE A 919 -14.10 -8.05 -26.22
C ILE A 919 -15.21 -8.26 -25.20
N GLU A 920 -16.15 -7.31 -25.16
CA GLU A 920 -17.43 -7.44 -24.46
C GLU A 920 -18.16 -8.72 -24.91
N ARG A 921 -18.55 -9.60 -23.98
CA ARG A 921 -19.28 -10.83 -24.32
C ARG A 921 -20.58 -10.55 -25.07
N ALA A 922 -21.24 -9.43 -24.76
CA ALA A 922 -22.45 -8.99 -25.46
C ALA A 922 -22.19 -8.71 -26.96
N ASN A 923 -20.99 -8.23 -27.29
CA ASN A 923 -20.57 -7.95 -28.66
C ASN A 923 -20.07 -9.20 -29.38
N ILE A 924 -19.98 -10.36 -28.73
CA ILE A 924 -19.60 -11.61 -29.39
C ILE A 924 -20.81 -12.14 -30.18
N LEU A 925 -20.64 -12.24 -31.49
CA LEU A 925 -21.57 -12.89 -32.41
C LEU A 925 -21.38 -14.40 -32.38
N SER A 926 -20.14 -14.86 -32.47
CA SER A 926 -19.77 -16.27 -32.36
C SER A 926 -18.38 -16.42 -31.77
N ARG A 927 -18.20 -17.52 -31.04
CA ARG A 927 -16.90 -17.98 -30.55
C ARG A 927 -16.69 -19.40 -31.03
N GLU A 928 -15.58 -19.62 -31.70
CA GLU A 928 -15.19 -20.93 -32.19
C GLU A 928 -13.80 -21.27 -31.68
N SER A 929 -13.67 -22.43 -31.04
CA SER A 929 -12.36 -23.00 -30.74
C SER A 929 -11.88 -23.71 -31.99
N LEU A 930 -10.80 -23.23 -32.60
CA LEU A 930 -10.25 -23.91 -33.77
C LEU A 930 -9.41 -25.11 -33.34
N PRO A 931 -9.36 -26.20 -34.14
CA PRO A 931 -8.47 -27.34 -33.92
C PRO A 931 -7.01 -27.03 -34.30
N ILE A 932 -6.61 -25.76 -34.25
CA ILE A 932 -5.27 -25.27 -34.58
C ILE A 932 -4.70 -24.46 -33.42
N SER A 933 -3.39 -24.46 -33.28
CA SER A 933 -2.68 -23.69 -32.24
C SER A 933 -2.70 -22.19 -32.56
N ALA A 934 -2.71 -21.36 -31.53
CA ALA A 934 -2.51 -19.92 -31.68
C ALA A 934 -1.05 -19.54 -32.01
N MET A 935 -0.10 -20.48 -31.83
CA MET A 935 1.25 -20.33 -32.34
C MET A 935 1.24 -20.40 -33.88
N PRO A 936 1.78 -19.39 -34.58
CA PRO A 936 1.68 -19.32 -36.04
C PRO A 936 2.43 -20.47 -36.72
N PRO A 937 1.87 -21.05 -37.81
CA PRO A 937 2.62 -21.98 -38.65
C PRO A 937 3.67 -21.23 -39.50
N GLY A 938 4.56 -21.98 -40.16
CA GLY A 938 5.45 -21.41 -41.18
C GLY A 938 6.85 -21.01 -40.69
N PHE A 939 7.19 -21.26 -39.42
CA PHE A 939 8.55 -21.08 -38.91
C PHE A 939 9.62 -21.82 -39.74
N GLY A 940 9.25 -22.97 -40.31
CA GLY A 940 10.09 -23.76 -41.21
C GLY A 940 10.38 -23.15 -42.60
N ALA A 941 9.68 -22.08 -42.95
CA ALA A 941 9.86 -21.34 -44.21
C ALA A 941 10.57 -19.99 -44.02
N ILE A 942 10.48 -19.39 -42.83
CA ILE A 942 11.09 -18.08 -42.52
C ILE A 942 12.47 -18.19 -41.84
N MET A 943 12.77 -19.33 -41.22
CA MET A 943 14.10 -19.67 -40.69
C MET A 943 14.73 -20.77 -41.56
N ASN A 944 16.02 -20.65 -41.87
CA ASN A 944 16.74 -21.78 -42.46
C ASN A 944 16.97 -22.89 -41.42
N ARG A 945 17.43 -24.04 -41.91
CA ARG A 945 17.65 -25.23 -41.08
C ARG A 945 18.65 -24.99 -39.94
N GLN A 946 19.68 -24.17 -40.15
CA GLN A 946 20.64 -23.86 -39.08
C GLN A 946 20.00 -22.98 -38.00
N GLN A 947 19.18 -22.00 -38.36
CA GLN A 947 18.49 -21.11 -37.41
C GLN A 947 17.48 -21.86 -36.53
N LEU A 948 16.79 -22.84 -37.11
CA LEU A 948 15.93 -23.75 -36.35
C LEU A 948 16.77 -24.60 -35.39
N ALA A 949 17.93 -25.12 -35.82
CA ALA A 949 18.84 -25.82 -34.93
C ALA A 949 19.36 -24.91 -33.80
N ASP A 950 19.68 -23.64 -34.08
CA ASP A 950 20.13 -22.66 -33.09
C ASP A 950 19.07 -22.36 -32.03
N LEU A 951 17.84 -22.07 -32.47
CA LEU A 951 16.70 -21.83 -31.58
C LEU A 951 16.38 -23.07 -30.74
N THR A 952 16.33 -24.25 -31.38
CA THR A 952 16.08 -25.51 -30.68
C THR A 952 17.21 -25.84 -29.70
N ALA A 953 18.47 -25.67 -30.06
CA ALA A 953 19.60 -25.92 -29.16
C ALA A 953 19.58 -24.97 -27.96
N TRP A 954 19.23 -23.69 -28.17
CA TRP A 954 19.05 -22.75 -27.08
C TRP A 954 17.91 -23.16 -26.13
N LEU A 955 16.73 -23.51 -26.67
CA LEU A 955 15.60 -24.00 -25.87
C LEU A 955 15.93 -25.33 -25.15
N MET A 956 16.69 -26.22 -25.78
CA MET A 956 17.20 -27.45 -25.18
C MET A 956 18.18 -27.19 -24.03
N ASN A 957 18.82 -26.02 -24.01
CA ASN A 957 19.70 -25.59 -22.93
C ASN A 957 18.92 -24.91 -21.77
N LEU A 958 17.63 -24.65 -21.94
CA LEU A 958 16.72 -24.23 -20.87
C LEU A 958 16.27 -25.45 -20.05
N LYS A 959 17.22 -26.11 -19.39
CA LYS A 959 16.96 -27.31 -18.60
C LYS A 959 16.65 -26.95 -17.15
N LYS A 960 15.63 -27.60 -16.58
CA LYS A 960 15.61 -27.95 -15.15
C LYS A 960 16.92 -28.68 -14.83
N PRO A 961 17.66 -28.31 -13.77
CA PRO A 961 18.90 -28.98 -13.39
C PRO A 961 18.71 -30.51 -13.32
N GLU A 962 19.55 -31.29 -14.02
CA GLU A 962 19.43 -32.76 -14.11
C GLU A 962 19.58 -33.41 -12.71
N ARG A 963 18.77 -34.43 -12.44
CA ARG A 963 19.03 -35.40 -11.36
C ARG A 963 20.05 -36.41 -11.88
N ILE A 964 21.14 -36.68 -11.15
CA ILE A 964 22.05 -37.77 -11.53
C ILE A 964 21.60 -39.11 -10.98
N THR A 965 21.89 -40.14 -11.78
CA THR A 965 22.03 -41.55 -11.44
C THR A 965 23.34 -41.88 -10.69
N ASP A 966 23.21 -42.16 -9.39
CA ASP A 966 23.95 -43.06 -8.48
C ASP A 966 25.49 -43.28 -8.47
N ASN A 967 26.31 -42.80 -9.41
CA ASN A 967 27.76 -43.16 -9.39
C ASN A 967 28.75 -42.03 -9.04
N GLU A 968 28.31 -40.77 -9.00
CA GLU A 968 29.17 -39.65 -8.59
C GLU A 968 28.75 -39.12 -7.22
N GLU A 969 29.39 -39.64 -6.16
CA GLU A 969 29.18 -39.18 -4.78
C GLU A 969 30.13 -38.04 -4.37
N ASN A 970 30.72 -37.34 -5.34
CA ASN A 970 31.72 -36.31 -5.07
C ASN A 970 31.10 -34.92 -5.03
N PHE A 971 31.36 -34.16 -3.97
CA PHE A 971 30.93 -32.78 -3.92
C PHE A 971 31.78 -31.88 -4.82
N LYS A 972 31.17 -30.81 -5.32
CA LYS A 972 31.84 -29.74 -6.05
C LYS A 972 31.21 -28.40 -5.69
N PHE A 973 32.05 -27.37 -5.59
CA PHE A 973 31.61 -25.99 -5.48
C PHE A 973 31.85 -25.25 -6.79
N SER A 974 30.92 -24.38 -7.16
CA SER A 974 31.06 -23.40 -8.24
C SER A 974 30.52 -22.04 -7.75
N GLU A 975 31.18 -20.95 -8.10
CA GLU A 975 30.78 -19.59 -7.69
C GLU A 975 30.40 -18.79 -8.94
N GLU A 976 29.20 -18.21 -8.94
CA GLU A 976 28.68 -17.37 -10.03
C GLU A 976 28.13 -16.08 -9.43
N GLY A 977 28.81 -14.95 -9.69
CA GLY A 977 28.45 -13.66 -9.14
C GLY A 977 28.42 -13.67 -7.60
N ALA A 978 27.25 -13.43 -7.01
CA ALA A 978 27.05 -13.40 -5.56
C ALA A 978 26.42 -14.70 -5.00
N GLN A 979 26.62 -15.82 -5.68
CA GLN A 979 26.06 -17.13 -5.34
C GLN A 979 27.14 -18.21 -5.34
N LEU A 980 27.11 -19.07 -4.32
CA LEU A 980 27.93 -20.28 -4.23
C LEU A 980 27.03 -21.51 -4.40
N HIS A 981 27.26 -22.27 -5.46
CA HIS A 981 26.53 -23.48 -5.79
C HIS A 981 27.26 -24.70 -5.23
N LEU A 982 26.53 -25.57 -4.53
CA LEU A 982 26.99 -26.88 -4.09
C LEU A 982 26.36 -27.94 -4.99
N GLU A 983 27.20 -28.71 -5.65
CA GLU A 983 26.85 -29.84 -6.50
C GLU A 983 27.32 -31.15 -5.82
N LEU A 984 26.55 -32.22 -5.96
CA LEU A 984 26.98 -33.60 -5.69
C LEU A 984 26.92 -34.34 -7.02
N GLY A 985 28.07 -34.64 -7.59
CA GLY A 985 28.22 -34.94 -9.03
C GLY A 985 27.78 -33.74 -9.89
N LYS A 986 26.73 -33.94 -10.67
CA LYS A 986 25.92 -33.03 -11.50
C LYS A 986 24.58 -32.60 -10.87
N THR A 987 24.19 -33.13 -9.71
CA THR A 987 22.96 -32.70 -9.03
C THR A 987 23.29 -31.44 -8.23
N GLN A 988 22.65 -30.32 -8.54
CA GLN A 988 22.75 -29.12 -7.71
C GLN A 988 21.97 -29.34 -6.40
N ILE A 989 22.70 -29.40 -5.29
CA ILE A 989 22.17 -29.70 -3.95
C ILE A 989 21.64 -28.44 -3.27
N ALA A 990 22.34 -27.32 -3.37
CA ALA A 990 21.91 -26.06 -2.76
C ALA A 990 22.63 -24.88 -3.41
N THR A 991 22.03 -23.70 -3.30
CA THR A 991 22.70 -22.42 -3.58
C THR A 991 22.81 -21.63 -2.28
N TYR A 992 24.02 -21.25 -1.91
CA TYR A 992 24.29 -20.36 -0.79
C TYR A 992 24.39 -18.91 -1.28
N ILE A 993 23.56 -18.03 -0.71
CA ILE A 993 23.44 -16.64 -1.14
C ILE A 993 24.46 -15.75 -0.40
N LEU A 994 25.52 -15.34 -1.10
CA LEU A 994 26.56 -14.43 -0.58
C LEU A 994 26.11 -12.97 -0.59
N ALA A 995 25.31 -12.57 -1.58
CA ALA A 995 24.61 -11.29 -1.61
C ALA A 995 23.38 -11.35 -2.53
N HIS A 996 22.36 -10.56 -2.21
CA HIS A 996 21.15 -10.42 -3.01
C HIS A 996 20.56 -9.03 -2.76
N GLU A 997 19.93 -8.43 -3.76
CA GLU A 997 19.37 -7.07 -3.69
C GLU A 997 18.28 -6.96 -2.61
N GLN A 998 17.33 -7.90 -2.61
CA GLN A 998 16.19 -7.92 -1.66
C GLN A 998 16.36 -8.86 -0.45
N LEU A 999 17.02 -10.02 -0.58
CA LEU A 999 17.31 -10.92 0.55
C LEU A 999 18.56 -10.43 1.30
N THR A 1000 18.34 -9.67 2.36
CA THR A 1000 19.40 -8.98 3.12
C THR A 1000 20.17 -9.89 4.08
N ARG A 1001 19.98 -11.22 4.02
CA ARG A 1001 20.69 -12.19 4.86
C ARG A 1001 21.18 -13.42 4.10
N ARG A 1002 22.06 -14.20 4.73
CA ARG A 1002 22.61 -15.44 4.17
C ARG A 1002 21.59 -16.59 4.32
N ALA A 1003 21.46 -17.39 3.28
CA ALA A 1003 20.59 -18.56 3.28
C ALA A 1003 21.09 -19.60 2.28
N PHE A 1004 20.82 -20.88 2.57
CA PHE A 1004 20.77 -21.91 1.54
C PHE A 1004 19.37 -21.94 0.94
N VAL A 1005 19.31 -21.79 -0.38
CA VAL A 1005 18.07 -21.79 -1.13
C VAL A 1005 18.04 -22.96 -2.11
N ASN A 1006 16.83 -23.34 -2.53
CA ASN A 1006 16.60 -24.41 -3.51
C ASN A 1006 17.29 -25.74 -3.13
N MET A 1007 17.18 -26.15 -1.87
CA MET A 1007 17.88 -27.34 -1.36
C MET A 1007 17.25 -28.64 -1.84
N ARG A 1008 18.07 -29.63 -2.21
CA ARG A 1008 17.65 -30.91 -2.77
C ARG A 1008 18.32 -32.11 -2.12
N THR A 1009 17.66 -33.27 -2.18
CA THR A 1009 18.25 -34.57 -1.80
C THR A 1009 19.32 -35.01 -2.82
N PRO A 1010 20.14 -36.05 -2.54
CA PRO A 1010 21.10 -36.59 -3.51
C PRO A 1010 20.48 -36.94 -4.87
N SER A 1011 19.31 -37.58 -4.86
CA SER A 1011 18.59 -37.89 -6.09
C SER A 1011 17.98 -36.65 -6.71
N GLY A 1012 17.90 -35.51 -6.01
CA GLY A 1012 17.45 -34.22 -6.52
C GLY A 1012 15.96 -33.92 -6.27
N ILE A 1013 15.34 -34.51 -5.24
CA ILE A 1013 14.01 -34.10 -4.74
C ILE A 1013 14.15 -32.73 -4.08
N GLN A 1014 13.31 -31.76 -4.45
CA GLN A 1014 13.28 -30.42 -3.85
C GLN A 1014 12.75 -30.50 -2.40
N VAL A 1015 13.56 -30.10 -1.42
CA VAL A 1015 13.24 -30.19 0.01
C VAL A 1015 12.78 -28.85 0.58
N THR A 1016 13.46 -27.75 0.27
CA THR A 1016 13.03 -26.41 0.70
C THR A 1016 12.21 -25.71 -0.38
N ARG A 1017 11.45 -24.67 -0.01
CA ARG A 1017 10.67 -23.84 -0.94
C ARG A 1017 11.54 -23.29 -2.08
N ASN A 1018 10.98 -23.04 -3.26
CA ASN A 1018 11.74 -22.36 -4.32
C ASN A 1018 12.09 -20.93 -3.92
N PHE A 1019 13.22 -20.45 -4.43
CA PHE A 1019 13.68 -19.08 -4.33
C PHE A 1019 14.25 -18.62 -5.68
N PRO A 1020 13.65 -17.59 -6.34
CA PRO A 1020 12.43 -16.90 -5.92
C PRO A 1020 11.22 -17.84 -5.89
N ALA A 1021 10.27 -17.56 -5.00
CA ALA A 1021 9.04 -18.34 -4.91
C ALA A 1021 8.22 -18.18 -6.21
N ARG A 1022 7.64 -19.26 -6.72
CA ARG A 1022 6.98 -19.31 -8.03
C ARG A 1022 5.58 -19.92 -7.95
N ARG A 1023 4.70 -19.51 -8.86
CA ARG A 1023 3.34 -20.07 -8.98
C ARG A 1023 3.31 -21.23 -10.00
N PRO A 1024 2.45 -22.24 -9.80
CA PRO A 1024 1.61 -22.48 -8.63
C PRO A 1024 2.37 -23.12 -7.45
N ASP A 1025 3.63 -23.49 -7.66
CA ASP A 1025 4.40 -24.35 -6.77
C ASP A 1025 4.53 -23.83 -5.33
N ASP A 1026 4.49 -22.53 -5.07
CA ASP A 1026 4.72 -21.93 -3.75
C ASP A 1026 3.52 -21.19 -3.16
N LEU A 1027 2.32 -21.40 -3.72
CA LEU A 1027 1.07 -20.91 -3.15
C LEU A 1027 0.93 -21.33 -1.68
N ASP A 1028 0.40 -20.43 -0.85
CA ASP A 1028 0.23 -20.72 0.58
C ASP A 1028 -1.17 -21.28 0.85
N PRO A 1029 -1.30 -22.56 1.22
CA PRO A 1029 -2.60 -23.20 1.43
C PRO A 1029 -3.31 -22.72 2.70
N SER A 1030 -2.63 -21.97 3.56
CA SER A 1030 -3.24 -21.31 4.73
C SER A 1030 -3.74 -19.89 4.44
N SER A 1031 -3.49 -19.38 3.23
CA SER A 1031 -4.01 -18.09 2.76
C SER A 1031 -5.49 -18.21 2.37
N ARG A 1032 -6.29 -17.20 2.72
CA ARG A 1032 -7.68 -17.06 2.24
C ARG A 1032 -7.76 -16.68 0.75
N ASP A 1033 -6.68 -16.11 0.23
CA ASP A 1033 -6.48 -15.93 -1.21
C ASP A 1033 -5.73 -17.15 -1.73
N ALA A 1034 -6.44 -18.01 -2.47
CA ALA A 1034 -5.93 -19.28 -3.02
C ALA A 1034 -4.75 -19.08 -3.99
N GLU A 1035 -4.56 -17.83 -4.44
CA GLU A 1035 -3.51 -17.44 -5.34
C GLU A 1035 -2.33 -16.76 -4.64
N ARG A 1036 -2.35 -16.52 -3.33
CA ARG A 1036 -1.28 -15.78 -2.64
C ARG A 1036 -0.03 -16.63 -2.35
N ILE A 1037 1.15 -16.06 -2.58
CA ILE A 1037 2.42 -16.53 -2.01
C ILE A 1037 2.75 -15.68 -0.79
N ILE A 1038 2.73 -16.27 0.40
CA ILE A 1038 3.05 -15.57 1.65
C ILE A 1038 4.57 -15.49 1.84
N HIS A 1039 5.06 -14.29 2.18
CA HIS A 1039 6.46 -14.01 2.51
C HIS A 1039 7.46 -14.59 1.48
N PRO A 1040 7.37 -14.26 0.17
CA PRO A 1040 8.17 -14.87 -0.89
C PRO A 1040 9.69 -14.66 -0.72
N LEU A 1041 10.10 -13.58 -0.04
CA LEU A 1041 11.51 -13.27 0.23
C LEU A 1041 11.94 -13.66 1.65
N MET A 1042 11.10 -13.45 2.67
CA MET A 1042 11.48 -13.69 4.07
C MET A 1042 11.61 -15.17 4.42
N HIS A 1043 11.15 -16.11 3.59
CA HIS A 1043 11.29 -17.56 3.83
C HIS A 1043 12.10 -18.22 2.70
N PRO A 1044 13.40 -17.95 2.57
CA PRO A 1044 14.18 -18.24 1.36
C PRO A 1044 14.58 -19.72 1.17
N GLY A 1045 14.51 -20.53 2.23
CA GLY A 1045 14.96 -21.92 2.19
C GLY A 1045 15.35 -22.42 3.57
N LEU A 1046 16.66 -22.48 3.86
CA LEU A 1046 17.25 -22.78 5.17
C LEU A 1046 18.20 -21.63 5.57
N TRP A 1047 17.98 -21.02 6.73
CA TRP A 1047 18.73 -19.84 7.16
C TRP A 1047 18.85 -19.76 8.68
N MET A 1048 19.76 -18.89 9.15
CA MET A 1048 19.79 -18.51 10.55
C MET A 1048 18.89 -17.28 10.76
N SER A 1049 17.90 -17.43 11.64
CA SER A 1049 16.82 -16.50 11.83
C SER A 1049 16.94 -15.76 13.15
N PHE A 1050 16.91 -14.43 13.10
CA PHE A 1050 16.83 -13.61 14.30
C PHE A 1050 15.97 -12.39 14.00
N GLY A 1051 14.79 -12.31 14.62
CA GLY A 1051 13.94 -11.13 14.51
C GLY A 1051 14.43 -9.95 15.36
N TRP A 1052 15.40 -10.19 16.24
CA TRP A 1052 16.00 -9.15 17.05
C TRP A 1052 17.42 -9.53 17.51
N ILE A 1053 18.43 -8.77 17.08
CA ILE A 1053 19.77 -8.74 17.69
C ILE A 1053 20.14 -7.29 17.95
N ASP A 1054 20.28 -6.93 19.22
CA ASP A 1054 20.69 -5.60 19.66
C ASP A 1054 19.87 -4.47 19.01
N GLY A 1055 18.54 -4.62 19.00
CA GLY A 1055 17.61 -3.65 18.41
C GLY A 1055 17.36 -3.80 16.90
N ASN A 1056 18.02 -4.76 16.22
CA ASN A 1056 17.99 -4.90 14.77
C ASN A 1056 17.22 -6.16 14.33
N ASP A 1057 16.31 -6.02 13.35
CA ASP A 1057 15.46 -7.11 12.86
C ASP A 1057 15.97 -7.65 11.51
N TYR A 1058 16.52 -8.86 11.57
CA TYR A 1058 17.02 -9.59 10.41
C TYR A 1058 15.99 -10.61 9.88
N TRP A 1059 14.88 -10.85 10.59
CA TRP A 1059 13.77 -11.72 10.18
C TRP A 1059 12.92 -11.07 9.08
N ARG A 1060 12.52 -9.82 9.29
CA ARG A 1060 11.75 -9.01 8.34
C ARG A 1060 12.64 -8.36 7.26
N LEU A 1061 13.92 -8.73 7.24
CA LEU A 1061 14.93 -8.26 6.28
C LEU A 1061 15.23 -6.76 6.38
N THR A 1062 14.84 -6.11 7.48
CA THR A 1062 15.04 -4.67 7.69
C THR A 1062 16.49 -4.31 8.03
N SER A 1063 17.26 -5.25 8.55
CA SER A 1063 18.71 -5.14 8.80
C SER A 1063 19.48 -6.14 7.96
N LYS A 1064 20.71 -5.78 7.59
CA LYS A 1064 21.51 -6.54 6.61
C LYS A 1064 22.58 -7.36 7.28
N VAL A 1065 22.64 -8.65 6.98
CA VAL A 1065 23.82 -9.48 7.23
C VAL A 1065 24.68 -9.38 5.98
N GLN A 1066 25.89 -8.83 6.06
CA GLN A 1066 26.81 -8.69 4.94
C GLN A 1066 27.81 -9.85 4.93
N PHE A 1067 28.00 -10.50 3.78
CA PHE A 1067 29.13 -11.41 3.60
C PHE A 1067 30.42 -10.61 3.64
N GLU A 1068 31.31 -10.93 4.57
CA GLU A 1068 32.58 -10.24 4.72
C GLU A 1068 33.68 -10.96 3.93
N LYS A 1069 33.85 -12.26 4.20
CA LYS A 1069 34.85 -13.08 3.53
C LYS A 1069 34.63 -14.57 3.80
N TYR A 1070 35.30 -15.40 3.01
CA TYR A 1070 35.58 -16.77 3.40
C TYR A 1070 36.68 -16.81 4.47
N LEU A 1071 36.45 -17.58 5.52
CA LEU A 1071 37.48 -17.95 6.49
C LEU A 1071 38.28 -19.15 5.97
N GLU A 1072 37.57 -20.12 5.42
CA GLU A 1072 38.11 -21.20 4.58
C GLU A 1072 37.31 -21.19 3.28
N ARG A 1073 38.01 -21.12 2.15
CA ARG A 1073 37.38 -21.15 0.84
C ARG A 1073 36.63 -22.47 0.62
N PRO A 1074 35.62 -22.50 -0.26
CA PRO A 1074 34.94 -23.73 -0.61
C PRO A 1074 35.90 -24.79 -1.14
N THR A 1075 35.90 -25.94 -0.47
CA THR A 1075 36.73 -27.10 -0.81
C THR A 1075 35.87 -28.35 -0.81
N SER A 1076 36.21 -29.28 -1.69
CA SER A 1076 35.61 -30.61 -1.71
C SER A 1076 36.69 -31.68 -1.83
N SER A 1077 36.46 -32.80 -1.14
CA SER A 1077 37.32 -33.98 -1.15
C SER A 1077 36.43 -35.21 -1.16
N GLY A 1078 36.16 -35.72 -2.37
CA GLY A 1078 35.25 -36.84 -2.59
C GLY A 1078 33.89 -36.62 -1.94
N ARG A 1079 33.52 -37.50 -1.00
CA ARG A 1079 32.24 -37.52 -0.27
C ARG A 1079 32.08 -36.44 0.81
N GLU A 1080 33.05 -35.54 0.95
CA GLU A 1080 33.01 -34.41 1.87
C GLU A 1080 33.21 -33.08 1.16
N ALA A 1081 32.54 -32.04 1.66
CA ALA A 1081 32.72 -30.66 1.24
C ALA A 1081 32.68 -29.75 2.45
N SER A 1082 33.44 -28.65 2.43
CA SER A 1082 33.36 -27.64 3.47
C SER A 1082 33.75 -26.26 3.00
N PHE A 1083 33.18 -25.27 3.66
CA PHE A 1083 33.60 -23.89 3.59
C PHE A 1083 33.26 -23.20 4.91
N SER A 1084 33.88 -22.06 5.16
CA SER A 1084 33.48 -21.22 6.28
C SER A 1084 33.42 -19.76 5.88
N THR A 1085 32.45 -19.05 6.45
CA THR A 1085 32.19 -17.64 6.17
C THR A 1085 32.35 -16.82 7.44
N ARG A 1086 32.79 -15.58 7.26
CA ARG A 1086 32.53 -14.52 8.21
C ARG A 1086 31.44 -13.64 7.63
N ASP A 1087 30.37 -13.52 8.38
CA ASP A 1087 29.25 -12.66 8.08
C ASP A 1087 29.16 -11.55 9.13
N ARG A 1088 28.84 -10.34 8.69
CA ARG A 1088 28.76 -9.15 9.52
C ARG A 1088 27.30 -8.76 9.65
N TYR A 1089 26.76 -8.87 10.85
CA TYR A 1089 25.44 -8.37 11.17
C TYR A 1089 25.54 -6.85 11.28
N LEU A 1090 25.03 -6.16 10.26
CA LEU A 1090 25.01 -4.72 10.24
C LEU A 1090 23.75 -4.22 10.94
N ASN A 1091 23.91 -3.13 11.66
CA ASN A 1091 22.76 -2.40 12.18
C ASN A 1091 21.84 -1.93 11.02
N ARG A 1092 20.65 -1.44 11.37
CA ARG A 1092 19.62 -1.03 10.41
C ARG A 1092 20.12 0.02 9.40
N GLU A 1093 21.02 0.92 9.78
CA GLU A 1093 21.61 1.89 8.85
C GLU A 1093 22.64 1.27 7.89
N GLY A 1094 23.09 0.04 8.12
CA GLY A 1094 24.10 -0.65 7.29
C GLY A 1094 25.54 -0.19 7.54
N THR A 1095 25.80 0.61 8.58
CA THR A 1095 27.11 1.22 8.84
C THR A 1095 27.84 0.66 10.05
N GLY A 1096 27.10 0.19 11.06
CA GLY A 1096 27.65 -0.35 12.31
C GLY A 1096 27.62 -1.88 12.33
N THR A 1097 28.59 -2.50 13.00
CA THR A 1097 28.60 -3.96 13.22
C THR A 1097 27.99 -4.29 14.57
N VAL A 1098 26.88 -5.00 14.57
CA VAL A 1098 26.22 -5.53 15.77
C VAL A 1098 27.00 -6.72 16.29
N CYS A 1099 27.24 -7.70 15.43
CA CYS A 1099 28.10 -8.83 15.73
C CYS A 1099 28.69 -9.43 14.45
N LEU A 1100 29.72 -10.22 14.62
CA LEU A 1100 30.25 -11.09 13.57
C LEU A 1100 29.72 -12.50 13.82
N GLN A 1101 29.42 -13.18 12.72
CA GLN A 1101 29.07 -14.60 12.70
C GLN A 1101 30.13 -15.33 11.90
N ASP A 1102 30.98 -16.09 12.59
CA ASP A 1102 31.87 -17.04 11.95
C ASP A 1102 31.16 -18.39 11.85
N THR A 1103 30.98 -18.89 10.63
CA THR A 1103 30.21 -20.09 10.36
C THR A 1103 31.01 -21.11 9.62
N SER A 1104 31.07 -22.35 10.11
CA SER A 1104 31.61 -23.48 9.37
C SER A 1104 30.48 -24.38 8.89
N TYR A 1105 30.51 -24.70 7.61
CA TYR A 1105 29.63 -25.67 6.97
C TYR A 1105 30.46 -26.87 6.55
N ARG A 1106 30.04 -28.07 6.96
CA ARG A 1106 30.59 -29.33 6.44
C ARG A 1106 29.47 -30.21 5.93
N PHE A 1107 29.60 -30.65 4.70
CA PHE A 1107 28.71 -31.54 3.99
C PHE A 1107 29.37 -32.89 3.90
N ARG A 1108 28.60 -33.94 4.16
CA ARG A 1108 29.05 -35.31 4.02
C ARG A 1108 27.95 -36.15 3.39
N ARG A 1109 28.32 -36.96 2.41
CA ARG A 1109 27.43 -37.98 1.86
C ARG A 1109 27.33 -39.14 2.84
N ILE A 1110 26.13 -39.42 3.33
CA ILE A 1110 25.82 -40.54 4.24
C ILE A 1110 24.80 -41.46 3.57
N PRO A 1111 24.65 -42.76 3.93
CA PRO A 1111 23.71 -43.65 3.27
C PRO A 1111 22.28 -43.08 3.17
N ALA A 1112 21.79 -42.45 4.24
CA ALA A 1112 20.46 -41.85 4.30
C ALA A 1112 20.27 -40.54 3.52
N GLY A 1113 21.34 -39.93 2.98
CA GLY A 1113 21.26 -38.65 2.27
C GLY A 1113 22.51 -37.78 2.43
N ILE A 1114 22.32 -36.51 2.78
CA ILE A 1114 23.41 -35.55 3.02
C ILE A 1114 23.34 -35.05 4.46
N GLU A 1115 24.42 -35.25 5.19
CA GLU A 1115 24.63 -34.66 6.50
C GLU A 1115 25.28 -33.29 6.34
N ILE A 1116 24.72 -32.28 7.00
CA ILE A 1116 25.27 -30.93 7.08
C ILE A 1116 25.55 -30.64 8.56
N THR A 1117 26.83 -30.48 8.89
CA THR A 1117 27.25 -29.91 10.16
C THR A 1117 27.34 -28.40 10.00
N TRP A 1118 26.51 -27.68 10.74
CA TRP A 1118 26.45 -26.21 10.76
C TRP A 1118 26.89 -25.75 12.14
N LYS A 1119 28.03 -25.06 12.24
CA LYS A 1119 28.48 -24.43 13.49
C LYS A 1119 28.62 -22.93 13.27
N ALA A 1120 27.82 -22.14 13.97
CA ALA A 1120 27.86 -20.69 13.95
C ALA A 1120 28.35 -20.15 15.29
N THR A 1121 29.31 -19.24 15.25
CA THR A 1121 29.85 -18.55 16.41
C THR A 1121 29.59 -17.06 16.25
N PHE A 1122 28.80 -16.51 17.15
CA PHE A 1122 28.49 -15.09 17.21
C PHE A 1122 29.36 -14.43 18.26
N TYR A 1123 30.00 -13.32 17.91
CA TYR A 1123 30.83 -12.57 18.82
C TYR A 1123 30.97 -11.12 18.37
N ASN A 1124 31.36 -10.28 19.32
CA ASN A 1124 31.80 -8.92 19.06
C ASN A 1124 32.96 -8.64 20.02
N ASN A 1125 34.11 -8.21 19.48
CA ASN A 1125 35.32 -7.97 20.28
C ASN A 1125 35.38 -6.56 20.86
N ASP A 1126 34.45 -5.69 20.47
CA ASP A 1126 34.45 -4.27 20.79
C ASP A 1126 33.34 -3.91 21.79
N THR A 1127 32.17 -4.54 21.68
CA THR A 1127 30.99 -4.28 22.52
C THR A 1127 30.25 -5.57 22.92
N ASP A 1128 29.44 -5.49 23.97
CA ASP A 1128 28.39 -6.48 24.24
C ASP A 1128 27.33 -6.43 23.13
N PHE A 1129 26.60 -7.53 22.91
CA PHE A 1129 25.38 -7.53 22.10
C PHE A 1129 24.35 -8.51 22.66
N LEU A 1130 23.09 -8.36 22.26
CA LEU A 1130 21.95 -9.07 22.84
C LEU A 1130 21.16 -9.80 21.76
N PHE A 1131 20.87 -11.09 21.95
CA PHE A 1131 19.79 -11.73 21.20
C PHE A 1131 18.45 -11.44 21.89
N GLY A 1132 17.43 -11.12 21.09
CA GLY A 1132 16.06 -11.02 21.57
C GLY A 1132 15.40 -12.37 21.39
N ASP A 1133 14.93 -12.95 22.50
CA ASP A 1133 14.50 -14.35 22.53
C ASP A 1133 13.10 -14.49 21.89
N GLN A 1134 12.94 -14.36 20.57
CA GLN A 1134 11.64 -14.37 19.87
C GLN A 1134 11.26 -15.73 19.30
N GLU A 1135 9.98 -15.96 19.02
CA GLU A 1135 9.46 -17.27 18.59
C GLU A 1135 10.11 -17.82 17.31
N GLU A 1136 10.45 -16.98 16.33
CA GLU A 1136 11.07 -17.39 15.07
C GLU A 1136 12.61 -17.33 15.07
N SER A 1137 13.26 -17.42 16.23
CA SER A 1137 14.73 -17.32 16.36
C SER A 1137 15.45 -18.67 16.22
N GLY A 1138 16.73 -18.64 15.80
CA GLY A 1138 17.58 -19.82 15.60
C GLY A 1138 17.57 -20.34 14.16
N LEU A 1139 17.91 -21.62 13.97
CA LEU A 1139 17.95 -22.22 12.63
C LEU A 1139 16.51 -22.42 12.10
N SER A 1140 16.17 -21.78 10.99
CA SER A 1140 14.82 -21.82 10.40
C SER A 1140 14.81 -22.35 8.99
N LEU A 1141 13.71 -23.00 8.61
CA LEU A 1141 13.48 -23.52 7.27
C LEU A 1141 12.04 -23.34 6.79
N ARG A 1142 11.89 -23.29 5.46
CA ARG A 1142 10.61 -23.37 4.76
C ARG A 1142 10.61 -24.57 3.81
N ILE A 1143 9.71 -25.52 4.03
CA ILE A 1143 9.63 -26.76 3.25
C ILE A 1143 8.93 -26.55 1.90
N ALA A 1144 9.34 -27.31 0.88
CA ALA A 1144 8.72 -27.35 -0.44
C ALA A 1144 7.26 -27.82 -0.35
N SER A 1145 6.39 -27.28 -1.22
CA SER A 1145 4.94 -27.51 -1.13
C SER A 1145 4.49 -28.96 -1.10
N PRO A 1146 5.03 -29.88 -1.92
CA PRO A 1146 4.64 -31.30 -1.88
C PRO A 1146 4.90 -31.96 -0.51
N LEU A 1147 5.90 -31.46 0.24
CA LEU A 1147 6.35 -32.01 1.51
C LEU A 1147 5.68 -31.38 2.74
N ARG A 1148 4.80 -30.39 2.56
CA ARG A 1148 4.06 -29.72 3.66
C ARG A 1148 2.98 -30.64 4.24
N VAL A 1149 2.62 -30.40 5.50
CA VAL A 1149 1.43 -31.05 6.11
C VAL A 1149 0.15 -30.49 5.48
N THR A 1150 -0.03 -29.16 5.50
CA THR A 1150 -1.15 -28.49 4.83
C THR A 1150 -0.82 -28.25 3.37
N GLY A 1151 -1.69 -28.70 2.46
CA GLY A 1151 -1.51 -28.55 1.00
C GLY A 1151 -0.49 -29.51 0.38
N GLY A 1152 0.05 -30.45 1.14
CA GLY A 1152 0.93 -31.53 0.69
C GLY A 1152 0.59 -32.86 1.37
N ASN A 1153 1.51 -33.82 1.34
CA ASN A 1153 1.35 -35.13 2.00
C ASN A 1153 2.38 -35.35 3.11
N GLY A 1154 2.88 -34.26 3.67
CA GLY A 1154 3.93 -34.22 4.66
C GLY A 1154 3.50 -34.56 6.08
N ARG A 1155 4.50 -34.72 6.94
CA ARG A 1155 4.36 -34.83 8.39
C ARG A 1155 5.50 -34.11 9.10
N ILE A 1156 5.21 -33.63 10.30
CA ILE A 1156 6.25 -33.21 11.26
C ILE A 1156 6.30 -34.25 12.37
N LEU A 1157 7.48 -34.74 12.74
CA LEU A 1157 7.66 -35.70 13.82
C LEU A 1157 8.86 -35.32 14.69
N ASN A 1158 8.72 -35.39 16.00
CA ASN A 1158 9.85 -35.20 16.92
C ASN A 1158 10.16 -36.45 17.74
N ASN A 1159 11.29 -36.41 18.45
CA ASN A 1159 11.77 -37.50 19.30
C ASN A 1159 10.88 -37.89 20.49
N ARG A 1160 9.80 -37.14 20.74
CA ARG A 1160 8.84 -37.39 21.80
C ARG A 1160 7.55 -38.03 21.28
N GLY A 1161 7.47 -38.30 19.98
CA GLY A 1161 6.27 -38.80 19.32
C GLY A 1161 5.23 -37.71 18.99
N GLY A 1162 5.55 -36.43 19.21
CA GLY A 1162 4.70 -35.32 18.81
C GLY A 1162 4.60 -35.23 17.29
N GLN A 1163 3.38 -35.04 16.77
CA GLN A 1163 3.09 -35.01 15.34
C GLN A 1163 2.47 -33.69 14.90
N ASN A 1164 2.91 -33.18 13.74
CA ASN A 1164 2.43 -31.96 13.08
C ASN A 1164 2.46 -30.73 14.00
N GLY A 1165 1.92 -29.59 13.57
CA GLY A 1165 1.95 -28.33 14.31
C GLY A 1165 1.37 -28.47 15.71
N ASN A 1166 0.23 -29.15 15.85
CA ASN A 1166 -0.44 -29.38 17.13
C ASN A 1166 0.42 -30.12 18.17
N GLY A 1167 1.19 -31.14 17.74
CA GLY A 1167 2.00 -31.96 18.64
C GLY A 1167 3.47 -31.53 18.76
N THR A 1168 3.93 -30.59 17.93
CA THR A 1168 5.34 -30.17 17.90
C THR A 1168 5.56 -28.70 18.22
N TRP A 1169 4.58 -27.81 18.02
CA TRP A 1169 4.77 -26.40 18.31
C TRP A 1169 4.99 -26.14 19.81
N GLY A 1170 5.98 -25.31 20.15
CA GLY A 1170 6.34 -25.00 21.52
C GLY A 1170 7.07 -26.13 22.27
N GLN A 1171 7.29 -27.29 21.65
CA GLN A 1171 7.87 -28.45 22.32
C GLN A 1171 9.38 -28.51 22.17
N ASN A 1172 10.07 -28.79 23.29
CA ASN A 1172 11.51 -29.10 23.27
C ASN A 1172 11.77 -30.42 22.55
N PHE A 1173 12.84 -30.49 21.75
CA PHE A 1173 13.20 -31.70 21.00
C PHE A 1173 14.70 -31.96 20.99
N ARG A 1174 15.07 -33.24 20.84
CA ARG A 1174 16.44 -33.69 20.54
C ARG A 1174 16.66 -33.80 19.02
N TRP A 1175 15.61 -34.16 18.30
CA TRP A 1175 15.54 -34.10 16.84
C TRP A 1175 14.10 -33.83 16.43
N ILE A 1176 13.94 -33.13 15.30
CA ILE A 1176 12.65 -32.93 14.64
C ILE A 1176 12.83 -33.13 13.14
N ASP A 1177 11.88 -33.82 12.53
CA ASP A 1177 11.85 -34.12 11.10
C ASP A 1177 10.62 -33.48 10.46
N TYR A 1178 10.81 -32.86 9.29
CA TYR A 1178 9.72 -32.42 8.42
C TYR A 1178 9.92 -33.08 7.04
N SER A 1179 9.08 -34.07 6.73
CA SER A 1179 9.20 -34.89 5.52
C SER A 1179 7.86 -35.24 4.90
N GLY A 1180 7.85 -35.42 3.58
CA GLY A 1180 6.69 -35.88 2.79
C GLY A 1180 7.09 -36.95 1.80
N VAL A 1181 6.14 -37.37 0.96
CA VAL A 1181 6.34 -38.42 -0.05
C VAL A 1181 6.30 -37.82 -1.44
N VAL A 1182 7.39 -37.99 -2.19
CA VAL A 1182 7.49 -37.58 -3.60
C VAL A 1182 8.05 -38.76 -4.37
N GLU A 1183 7.36 -39.16 -5.44
CA GLU A 1183 7.81 -40.24 -6.34
C GLU A 1183 8.11 -41.57 -5.60
N GLY A 1184 7.26 -41.96 -4.63
CA GLY A 1184 7.43 -43.19 -3.86
C GLY A 1184 8.54 -43.17 -2.81
N LYS A 1185 9.28 -42.06 -2.70
CA LYS A 1185 10.31 -41.84 -1.68
C LYS A 1185 9.82 -40.88 -0.62
N ARG A 1186 10.10 -41.19 0.65
CA ARG A 1186 9.96 -40.22 1.72
C ARG A 1186 11.20 -39.35 1.76
N ALA A 1187 11.03 -38.05 1.53
CA ALA A 1187 12.10 -37.06 1.50
C ALA A 1187 11.80 -35.90 2.45
N GLY A 1188 12.85 -35.33 3.04
CA GLY A 1188 12.67 -34.22 3.97
C GLY A 1188 13.96 -33.71 4.59
N ILE A 1189 13.79 -32.92 5.64
CA ILE A 1189 14.88 -32.32 6.41
C ILE A 1189 14.69 -32.62 7.90
N MET A 1190 15.72 -33.22 8.49
CA MET A 1190 15.81 -33.45 9.94
C MET A 1190 16.78 -32.45 10.56
N VAL A 1191 16.39 -31.84 11.68
CA VAL A 1191 17.22 -30.92 12.46
C VAL A 1191 17.53 -31.52 13.82
N ILE A 1192 18.82 -31.60 14.15
CA ILE A 1192 19.37 -32.15 15.41
C ILE A 1192 20.26 -31.07 16.05
N PRO A 1193 19.76 -30.32 17.06
CA PRO A 1193 20.58 -29.39 17.81
C PRO A 1193 21.73 -30.11 18.53
N HIS A 1194 22.93 -29.54 18.52
CA HIS A 1194 24.09 -30.15 19.18
C HIS A 1194 23.89 -30.15 20.71
N PRO A 1195 24.25 -31.24 21.42
CA PRO A 1195 24.13 -31.29 22.89
C PRO A 1195 24.93 -30.22 23.63
N GLU A 1196 26.01 -29.71 23.02
CA GLU A 1196 26.84 -28.63 23.58
C GLU A 1196 26.27 -27.23 23.34
N ASN A 1197 25.15 -27.08 22.63
CA ASN A 1197 24.45 -25.80 22.61
C ASN A 1197 24.09 -25.43 24.05
N SER A 1198 24.33 -24.18 24.42
CA SER A 1198 24.12 -23.69 25.80
C SER A 1198 22.69 -23.87 26.31
N ARG A 1199 21.74 -24.10 25.39
CA ARG A 1199 20.30 -24.26 25.67
C ARG A 1199 19.69 -25.33 24.77
N ARG A 1200 18.68 -26.02 25.31
CA ARG A 1200 17.85 -26.96 24.54
C ARG A 1200 16.92 -26.17 23.62
N SER A 1201 16.77 -26.65 22.39
CA SER A 1201 15.87 -26.02 21.42
C SER A 1201 14.43 -26.54 21.53
N TRP A 1202 13.48 -25.64 21.30
CA TRP A 1202 12.07 -25.95 21.07
C TRP A 1202 11.66 -25.57 19.64
N SER A 1203 10.56 -26.15 19.14
CA SER A 1203 10.12 -25.93 17.76
C SER A 1203 9.03 -24.89 17.63
N HIS A 1204 9.26 -23.87 16.80
CA HIS A 1204 8.17 -23.10 16.19
C HIS A 1204 7.84 -23.74 14.84
N SER A 1205 6.94 -24.74 14.85
CA SER A 1205 6.47 -25.46 13.67
C SER A 1205 5.07 -25.01 13.21
N ARG A 1206 4.84 -25.03 11.90
CA ARG A 1206 3.56 -24.72 11.25
C ARG A 1206 3.29 -25.70 10.12
N ASP A 1207 2.05 -26.17 10.03
CA ASP A 1207 1.64 -27.18 9.04
C ASP A 1207 1.71 -26.69 7.59
N TYR A 1208 1.66 -25.37 7.37
CA TYR A 1208 1.89 -24.76 6.05
C TYR A 1208 3.38 -24.67 5.63
N GLY A 1209 4.31 -25.19 6.44
CA GLY A 1209 5.69 -25.45 6.00
C GLY A 1209 6.81 -24.65 6.67
N LEU A 1210 6.55 -23.90 7.75
CA LEU A 1210 7.58 -23.19 8.52
C LEU A 1210 8.05 -24.04 9.71
N LEU A 1211 9.36 -24.10 9.95
CA LEU A 1211 9.96 -24.70 11.14
C LEU A 1211 11.18 -23.90 11.61
N ALA A 1212 11.19 -23.45 12.86
CA ALA A 1212 12.37 -22.89 13.53
C ALA A 1212 12.81 -23.76 14.71
N SER A 1213 14.11 -24.07 14.79
CA SER A 1213 14.78 -24.69 15.92
C SER A 1213 15.32 -23.61 16.85
N ASN A 1214 14.51 -23.27 17.85
CA ASN A 1214 14.71 -22.09 18.66
C ASN A 1214 15.45 -22.40 19.97
N PRO A 1215 16.70 -21.95 20.14
CA PRO A 1215 17.48 -22.18 21.36
C PRO A 1215 17.19 -21.18 22.49
N PHE A 1216 16.29 -20.22 22.27
CA PHE A 1216 15.99 -19.15 23.20
C PHE A 1216 14.70 -19.41 23.99
N PRO A 1217 14.57 -18.95 25.24
CA PRO A 1217 13.33 -18.95 26.02
C PRO A 1217 12.10 -18.50 25.23
N LYS A 1218 10.96 -19.16 25.47
CA LYS A 1218 9.67 -18.76 24.91
C LYS A 1218 9.14 -17.52 25.64
N GLN A 1219 8.70 -16.52 24.89
CA GLN A 1219 8.14 -15.28 25.43
C GLN A 1219 6.65 -15.48 25.80
N PRO A 1220 6.12 -14.72 26.77
CA PRO A 1220 4.69 -14.59 27.02
C PRO A 1220 3.98 -13.82 25.89
N GLU A 1221 2.70 -14.12 25.65
CA GLU A 1221 1.90 -13.82 24.44
C GLU A 1221 1.59 -12.33 24.18
N GLU A 1222 2.03 -11.42 25.06
CA GLU A 1222 1.40 -10.10 25.23
C GLU A 1222 2.16 -8.89 24.63
N ARG A 1223 3.36 -9.04 24.01
CA ARG A 1223 4.18 -7.88 23.56
C ARG A 1223 5.06 -8.14 22.32
N ARG A 1224 5.43 -7.07 21.58
CA ARG A 1224 6.27 -7.11 20.36
C ARG A 1224 7.79 -6.99 20.58
N GLU A 1225 8.25 -6.45 21.70
CA GLU A 1225 9.69 -6.39 22.04
C GLU A 1225 10.12 -7.59 22.89
N PRO A 1226 11.36 -8.12 22.73
CA PRO A 1226 11.81 -9.29 23.48
C PRO A 1226 11.97 -8.95 24.97
N TYR A 1227 11.06 -9.46 25.80
CA TYR A 1227 11.11 -9.28 27.27
C TYR A 1227 12.27 -10.07 27.89
N ILE A 1228 12.55 -11.24 27.32
CA ILE A 1228 13.75 -12.05 27.64
C ILE A 1228 14.82 -11.79 26.58
N THR A 1229 16.05 -11.50 27.03
CA THR A 1229 17.22 -11.32 26.16
C THR A 1229 18.36 -12.22 26.59
N THR A 1230 19.21 -12.55 25.63
CA THR A 1230 20.43 -13.33 25.84
C THR A 1230 21.64 -12.47 25.53
N THR A 1231 22.32 -11.99 26.57
CA THR A 1231 23.52 -11.16 26.44
C THR A 1231 24.75 -12.00 26.09
N VAL A 1232 25.52 -11.52 25.13
CA VAL A 1232 26.86 -12.00 24.80
C VAL A 1232 27.83 -10.86 25.12
N LYS A 1233 28.72 -11.08 26.08
CA LYS A 1233 29.68 -10.06 26.50
C LYS A 1233 30.74 -9.81 25.45
N LYS A 1234 31.34 -8.61 25.46
CA LYS A 1234 32.50 -8.26 24.64
C LYS A 1234 33.59 -9.34 24.75
N GLY A 1235 34.03 -9.85 23.62
CA GLY A 1235 35.03 -10.94 23.52
C GLY A 1235 34.49 -12.34 23.86
N GLN A 1236 33.25 -12.45 24.35
CA GLN A 1236 32.57 -13.73 24.55
C GLN A 1236 32.02 -14.25 23.22
N GLN A 1237 31.99 -15.58 23.10
CA GLN A 1237 31.43 -16.28 21.95
C GLN A 1237 30.11 -16.96 22.32
N PHE A 1238 29.08 -16.76 21.51
CA PHE A 1238 27.84 -17.51 21.56
C PHE A 1238 27.79 -18.52 20.42
N LYS A 1239 27.71 -19.81 20.75
CA LYS A 1239 27.85 -20.90 19.79
C LYS A 1239 26.53 -21.61 19.59
N LEU A 1240 26.15 -21.78 18.32
CA LEU A 1240 25.05 -22.63 17.91
C LEU A 1240 25.56 -23.66 16.92
N ALA A 1241 25.35 -24.93 17.23
CA ALA A 1241 25.72 -26.05 16.39
C ALA A 1241 24.50 -26.93 16.11
N TYR A 1242 24.39 -27.38 14.86
CA TYR A 1242 23.33 -28.24 14.39
C TYR A 1242 23.91 -29.33 13.48
N THR A 1243 23.34 -30.53 13.56
CA THR A 1243 23.40 -31.50 12.48
C THR A 1243 22.07 -31.49 11.75
N ILE A 1244 22.12 -31.28 10.45
CA ILE A 1244 20.96 -31.23 9.57
C ILE A 1244 21.10 -32.39 8.58
N VAL A 1245 20.03 -33.13 8.33
CA VAL A 1245 20.07 -34.22 7.37
C VAL A 1245 19.00 -33.99 6.31
N LEU A 1246 19.45 -33.80 5.07
CA LEU A 1246 18.60 -33.93 3.88
C LEU A 1246 18.52 -35.42 3.59
N HIS A 1247 17.37 -36.04 3.84
CA HIS A 1247 17.21 -37.47 3.70
C HIS A 1247 16.22 -37.84 2.61
N GLU A 1248 16.43 -39.03 2.04
CA GLU A 1248 15.46 -39.70 1.20
C GLU A 1248 15.61 -41.22 1.32
N SER A 1249 14.49 -41.93 1.31
CA SER A 1249 14.46 -43.39 1.14
C SER A 1249 13.09 -43.84 0.67
N ASP A 1250 13.02 -45.07 0.15
CA ASP A 1250 11.74 -45.65 -0.26
C ASP A 1250 10.79 -45.73 0.93
N VAL A 1251 9.51 -45.46 0.70
CA VAL A 1251 8.51 -45.39 1.79
C VAL A 1251 8.46 -46.68 2.61
N GLU A 1252 8.68 -47.84 1.99
CA GLU A 1252 8.68 -49.17 2.64
C GLU A 1252 9.89 -49.39 3.55
N THR A 1253 11.05 -48.79 3.22
CA THR A 1253 12.30 -48.96 3.97
C THR A 1253 12.62 -47.78 4.89
N PHE A 1254 11.80 -46.72 4.82
CA PHE A 1254 11.99 -45.52 5.63
C PHE A 1254 11.96 -45.84 7.12
N ASN A 1255 13.10 -45.62 7.77
CA ASN A 1255 13.24 -45.80 9.20
C ASN A 1255 14.05 -44.64 9.79
N LEU A 1256 13.36 -43.77 10.51
CA LEU A 1256 13.93 -42.56 11.09
C LEU A 1256 14.95 -42.88 12.19
N GLN A 1257 14.74 -43.97 12.93
CA GLN A 1257 15.69 -44.44 13.94
C GLN A 1257 17.01 -44.87 13.30
N LYS A 1258 17.00 -45.57 12.16
CA LYS A 1258 18.21 -45.89 11.40
C LYS A 1258 18.98 -44.65 10.94
N ILE A 1259 18.27 -43.59 10.53
CA ILE A 1259 18.90 -42.31 10.19
C ILE A 1259 19.61 -41.73 11.42
N ILE A 1260 18.94 -41.72 12.58
CA ILE A 1260 19.52 -41.22 13.83
C ILE A 1260 20.72 -42.06 14.28
N ASP A 1261 20.62 -43.38 14.22
CA ASP A 1261 21.68 -44.30 14.65
C ASP A 1261 22.92 -44.13 13.77
N SER A 1262 22.74 -43.92 12.46
CA SER A 1262 23.85 -43.64 11.53
C SER A 1262 24.63 -42.36 11.87
N ILE A 1263 24.00 -41.42 12.58
CA ILE A 1263 24.61 -40.17 13.08
C ILE A 1263 25.24 -40.39 14.46
N ARG A 1264 24.66 -41.24 15.31
CA ARG A 1264 25.10 -41.51 16.70
C ARG A 1264 26.30 -42.44 16.79
N GLU A 1265 26.36 -43.51 16.00
CA GLU A 1265 27.46 -44.49 15.99
C GLU A 1265 28.83 -43.88 15.63
N ARG A 1266 28.86 -42.62 15.22
CA ARG A 1266 30.05 -41.91 14.72
C ARG A 1266 30.48 -40.74 15.61
N ARG A 1267 29.85 -40.56 16.77
CA ARG A 1267 30.27 -39.59 17.79
C ARG A 1267 30.88 -40.36 18.98
N PRO A 1268 32.10 -40.04 19.42
CA PRO A 1268 32.63 -40.60 20.66
C PRO A 1268 31.76 -40.23 21.86
#